data_AF-A0A9D8S2K1-F1
#
_entry.id   AF-A0A9D8S2K1-F1
#
_cell.length_a   1.000
_cell.length_b   1.000
_cell.length_c   1.000
_cell.angle_alpha   90.00
_cell.angle_beta   90.00
_cell.angle_gamma   90.00
#
_symmetry.space_group_name_H-M   'P 1'
#
loop_
_entity.id
_entity.type
_entity.pdbx_description
1 polymer ?
#
loop_
_entity_poly.entity_id
_entity_poly.type
_entity_poly.pdbx_seq_one_letter_code
_entity_poly.pdbx_strand_id
1 'polypeptide(L)'
;MSEIRELSVTELALWQTGSYVLIDIRDELSFSYGHISGAVNITGKEFEQWDEGLNKKMTELSQNGQKKLVIYCKKGIASIKLASEIQEKGYEVYHLAGGYLAWLMTNTDVTHVSENDKSCQEIEQDLRKKYRKNIWCKFTKAIRDYDLVQEGDKIAVCISGGKDSMLMAKLFQELKRHNKFDFDVAFLVMDPGYSPENRRLIENNAKRLNIPVTIFESDIFESVFHIESSPCYLCARMRRGHLYSKAKELGCNKIALGHHFDDVIETILMGMLYGAQVQTMMPKLHSTNFEGMELIRPMYLIREEHIKAWRDYNNLHFLQCACKFTENSTYLSDMENTSKRQEIKQLIRQLNRVNPFVEGNIFKSVENVNLSTVIAYKKDGVRHHFLDDYEIKSTGLHQQDLNGKDFEDRKPVPEKDASTGSNLDENSGINTGDFVHDKLDKLKEYLSELGSVAVAFSSGVDSTFLLKVAHDVLGDKAVAVTAKSCVFPCRELDEAKAFCEREGIAQYIYEADTLSVEGFCENPKNRCYLCKKELLKGIEAIAHTHGIQYVIEGSNMDDLGDYRPGMQAVKELGIKSPLREVKLYKQEIRDLSKEYKLPTWDKPSYACLASRFVYGETITAEKLDMVEKAEQLLMDKGFLQMRVRIHGTLARIEVPAADFERIMQEQVRTELVTKLKEYGFSYVTFDLQGYRTGSMNETLPR
;
A
#
# COMPACT_ATOMS: atom_id res chain seq x y z
N MET A 1 -46.40 12.83 -8.83
CA MET A 1 -45.22 11.96 -8.85
C MET A 1 -45.39 11.04 -10.03
N SER A 2 -44.49 11.08 -11.01
CA SER A 2 -44.48 10.09 -12.10
C SER A 2 -44.30 8.71 -11.48
N GLU A 3 -45.09 7.74 -11.93
CA GLU A 3 -44.98 6.35 -11.49
C GLU A 3 -43.62 5.80 -11.98
N ILE A 4 -42.79 5.35 -11.03
CA ILE A 4 -41.46 4.79 -11.35
C ILE A 4 -41.69 3.52 -12.17
N ARG A 5 -41.09 3.44 -13.36
CA ARG A 5 -41.27 2.30 -14.26
C ARG A 5 -40.46 1.12 -13.75
N GLU A 6 -41.12 0.15 -13.14
CA GLU A 6 -40.54 -1.12 -12.71
C GLU A 6 -40.50 -2.13 -13.87
N LEU A 7 -39.44 -2.93 -13.93
CA LEU A 7 -39.27 -3.99 -14.92
C LEU A 7 -38.78 -5.26 -14.22
N SER A 8 -39.46 -6.39 -14.41
CA SER A 8 -39.01 -7.69 -13.90
C SER A 8 -37.90 -8.29 -14.78
N VAL A 9 -37.12 -9.22 -14.22
CA VAL A 9 -36.07 -9.95 -14.96
C VAL A 9 -36.65 -10.73 -16.15
N THR A 10 -37.84 -11.32 -15.98
CA THR A 10 -38.54 -12.08 -17.02
C THR A 10 -39.04 -11.17 -18.13
N GLU A 11 -39.50 -9.96 -17.83
CA GLU A 11 -39.90 -8.99 -18.86
C GLU A 11 -38.67 -8.44 -19.60
N LEU A 12 -37.57 -8.18 -18.89
CA LEU A 12 -36.32 -7.75 -19.51
C LEU A 12 -35.80 -8.80 -20.50
N ALA A 13 -35.97 -10.10 -20.21
CA ALA A 13 -35.57 -11.17 -21.12
C ALA A 13 -36.36 -11.20 -22.45
N LEU A 14 -37.55 -10.58 -22.49
CA LEU A 14 -38.36 -10.46 -23.70
C LEU A 14 -37.98 -9.25 -24.57
N TRP A 15 -37.16 -8.32 -24.05
CA TRP A 15 -36.75 -7.13 -24.80
C TRP A 15 -35.68 -7.47 -25.83
N GLN A 16 -35.75 -6.84 -27.02
CA GLN A 16 -34.75 -7.06 -28.06
C GLN A 16 -33.37 -6.55 -27.65
N THR A 17 -32.34 -7.35 -27.92
CA THR A 17 -30.94 -6.97 -27.68
C THR A 17 -30.61 -5.68 -28.43
N GLY A 18 -30.14 -4.67 -27.70
CA GLY A 18 -29.83 -3.34 -28.25
C GLY A 18 -30.96 -2.31 -28.15
N SER A 19 -32.18 -2.68 -27.74
CA SER A 19 -33.27 -1.71 -27.48
C SER A 19 -33.13 -0.98 -26.13
N TYR A 20 -32.20 -1.44 -25.30
CA TYR A 20 -31.93 -0.90 -23.97
C TYR A 20 -30.46 -0.91 -23.62
N VAL A 21 -30.09 -0.16 -22.58
CA VAL A 21 -28.78 -0.19 -21.93
C VAL A 21 -28.96 -0.48 -20.45
N LEU A 22 -28.21 -1.46 -19.95
CA LEU A 22 -28.17 -1.80 -18.53
C LEU A 22 -27.12 -0.95 -17.83
N ILE A 23 -27.51 -0.32 -16.73
CA ILE A 23 -26.63 0.47 -15.89
C ILE A 23 -26.59 -0.16 -14.49
N ASP A 24 -25.40 -0.61 -14.10
CA ASP A 24 -25.14 -1.13 -12.77
C ASP A 24 -24.69 0.00 -11.85
N ILE A 25 -25.49 0.29 -10.83
CA ILE A 25 -25.23 1.40 -9.88
C ILE A 25 -24.43 0.98 -8.66
N ARG A 26 -24.00 -0.28 -8.59
CA ARG A 26 -23.12 -0.77 -7.53
C ARG A 26 -21.71 -0.21 -7.72
N ASP A 27 -20.92 -0.28 -6.65
CA ASP A 27 -19.51 0.09 -6.70
C ASP A 27 -18.71 -0.78 -7.70
N GLU A 28 -17.57 -0.25 -8.17
CA GLU A 28 -16.71 -0.92 -9.15
C GLU A 28 -16.28 -2.33 -8.70
N LEU A 29 -16.08 -2.55 -7.39
CA LEU A 29 -15.68 -3.85 -6.90
C LEU A 29 -16.80 -4.86 -7.10
N SER A 30 -18.03 -4.52 -6.70
CA SER A 30 -19.21 -5.34 -6.90
C SER A 30 -19.48 -5.62 -8.38
N PHE A 31 -19.31 -4.63 -9.25
CA PHE A 31 -19.42 -4.80 -10.70
C PHE A 31 -18.35 -5.77 -11.25
N SER A 32 -17.10 -5.61 -10.85
CA SER A 32 -15.99 -6.49 -11.24
C SER A 32 -16.13 -7.92 -10.70
N TYR A 33 -16.83 -8.07 -9.58
CA TYR A 33 -17.15 -9.38 -9.02
C TYR A 33 -18.19 -10.10 -9.87
N GLY A 34 -19.13 -9.39 -10.49
CA GLY A 34 -20.09 -9.99 -11.40
C GLY A 34 -21.22 -9.02 -11.70
N HIS A 35 -21.63 -8.96 -12.96
CA HIS A 35 -22.65 -8.03 -13.45
C HIS A 35 -23.50 -8.72 -14.52
N ILE A 36 -24.63 -8.11 -14.86
CA ILE A 36 -25.46 -8.55 -15.98
C ILE A 36 -24.70 -8.27 -17.28
N SER A 37 -24.62 -9.26 -18.17
CA SER A 37 -23.88 -9.12 -19.44
C SER A 37 -24.33 -7.89 -20.23
N GLY A 38 -23.35 -7.10 -20.71
CA GLY A 38 -23.58 -5.87 -21.45
C GLY A 38 -23.90 -4.63 -20.59
N ALA A 39 -23.89 -4.76 -19.25
CA ALA A 39 -24.09 -3.61 -18.37
C ALA A 39 -22.87 -2.67 -18.33
N VAL A 40 -23.15 -1.38 -18.20
CA VAL A 40 -22.17 -0.31 -17.95
C VAL A 40 -22.20 0.04 -16.47
N ASN A 41 -21.04 0.18 -15.84
CA ASN A 41 -20.97 0.62 -14.44
C ASN A 41 -20.99 2.15 -14.37
N ILE A 42 -21.95 2.68 -13.63
CA ILE A 42 -22.04 4.08 -13.22
C ILE A 42 -22.50 4.05 -11.77
N THR A 43 -21.60 4.31 -10.83
CA THR A 43 -21.85 4.11 -9.40
C THR A 43 -22.93 5.05 -8.87
N GLY A 44 -23.64 4.66 -7.81
CA GLY A 44 -24.62 5.53 -7.15
C GLY A 44 -24.03 6.89 -6.73
N LYS A 45 -22.75 6.93 -6.34
CA LYS A 45 -22.03 8.17 -6.00
C LYS A 45 -21.84 9.09 -7.20
N GLU A 46 -21.57 8.54 -8.39
CA GLU A 46 -21.51 9.35 -9.62
C GLU A 46 -22.87 10.01 -9.87
N PHE A 47 -23.98 9.30 -9.66
CA PHE A 47 -25.32 9.87 -9.81
C PHE A 47 -25.67 10.93 -8.76
N GLU A 48 -25.21 10.77 -7.51
CA GLU A 48 -25.35 11.79 -6.46
C GLU A 48 -24.59 13.08 -6.80
N GLN A 49 -23.48 12.98 -7.54
CA GLN A 49 -22.64 14.08 -7.99
C GLN A 49 -22.89 14.44 -9.46
N TRP A 50 -24.16 14.65 -9.82
CA TRP A 50 -24.54 14.92 -11.20
C TRP A 50 -23.84 16.15 -11.80
N ASP A 51 -22.94 15.93 -12.75
CA ASP A 51 -22.19 16.96 -13.47
C ASP A 51 -22.47 16.95 -14.99
N GLU A 52 -21.84 17.87 -15.73
CA GLU A 52 -21.96 17.93 -17.20
C GLU A 52 -21.40 16.66 -17.88
N GLY A 53 -20.37 16.04 -17.28
CA GLY A 53 -19.74 14.82 -17.79
C GLY A 53 -20.69 13.62 -17.76
N LEU A 54 -21.34 13.40 -16.62
CA LEU A 54 -22.35 12.37 -16.44
C LEU A 54 -23.57 12.62 -17.34
N ASN A 55 -24.01 13.87 -17.47
CA ASN A 55 -25.11 14.20 -18.36
C ASN A 55 -24.78 13.82 -19.82
N LYS A 56 -23.57 14.14 -20.29
CA LYS A 56 -23.10 13.74 -21.62
C LYS A 56 -23.07 12.21 -21.77
N LYS A 57 -22.51 11.50 -20.78
CA LYS A 57 -22.44 10.03 -20.74
C LYS A 57 -23.84 9.39 -20.81
N MET A 58 -24.81 9.91 -20.06
CA MET A 58 -26.21 9.43 -20.07
C MET A 58 -26.89 9.70 -21.42
N THR A 59 -26.64 10.85 -22.03
CA THR A 59 -27.12 11.19 -23.38
C THR A 59 -26.56 10.23 -24.44
N GLU A 60 -25.27 9.91 -24.35
CA GLU A 60 -24.61 8.96 -25.24
C GLU A 60 -25.14 7.53 -25.06
N LEU A 61 -25.30 7.06 -23.82
CA LEU A 61 -25.82 5.72 -23.52
C LEU A 61 -27.27 5.54 -23.98
N SER A 62 -28.11 6.54 -23.77
CA SER A 62 -29.49 6.54 -24.26
C SER A 62 -29.59 6.74 -25.78
N GLN A 63 -28.48 7.02 -26.47
CA GLN A 63 -28.45 7.37 -27.89
C GLN A 63 -29.46 8.48 -28.21
N ASN A 64 -29.41 9.59 -27.47
CA ASN A 64 -30.37 10.69 -27.57
C ASN A 64 -31.84 10.25 -27.42
N GLY A 65 -32.10 9.30 -26.50
CA GLY A 65 -33.45 8.80 -26.20
C GLY A 65 -33.95 7.66 -27.10
N GLN A 66 -33.13 7.12 -28.00
CA GLN A 66 -33.49 5.95 -28.80
C GLN A 66 -33.45 4.63 -28.01
N LYS A 67 -32.61 4.55 -26.98
CA LYS A 67 -32.47 3.37 -26.11
C LYS A 67 -33.02 3.65 -24.73
N LYS A 68 -33.76 2.67 -24.21
CA LYS A 68 -34.28 2.69 -22.84
C LYS A 68 -33.15 2.44 -21.84
N LEU A 69 -33.11 3.19 -20.74
CA LEU A 69 -32.13 2.98 -19.69
C LEU A 69 -32.73 2.08 -18.61
N VAL A 70 -32.03 1.00 -18.23
CA VAL A 70 -32.46 0.09 -17.17
C VAL A 70 -31.39 0.10 -16.09
N ILE A 71 -31.70 0.68 -14.93
CA ILE A 71 -30.78 0.76 -13.80
C ILE A 71 -31.06 -0.35 -12.79
N TYR A 72 -30.01 -0.88 -12.16
CA TYR A 72 -30.16 -1.88 -11.12
C TYR A 72 -29.07 -1.77 -10.05
N CYS A 73 -29.43 -2.07 -8.82
CA CYS A 73 -28.50 -2.29 -7.72
C CYS A 73 -28.53 -3.76 -7.27
N LYS A 74 -28.00 -4.08 -6.08
CA LYS A 74 -27.95 -5.46 -5.57
C LYS A 74 -29.33 -6.12 -5.42
N LYS A 75 -30.31 -5.40 -4.84
CA LYS A 75 -31.67 -5.90 -4.51
C LYS A 75 -32.81 -5.09 -5.16
N GLY A 76 -32.50 -4.13 -6.03
CA GLY A 76 -33.50 -3.23 -6.62
C GLY A 76 -33.86 -2.00 -5.75
N ILE A 77 -33.62 -2.04 -4.44
CA ILE A 77 -34.04 -0.99 -3.48
C ILE A 77 -33.43 0.39 -3.81
N ALA A 78 -32.10 0.48 -3.87
CA ALA A 78 -31.42 1.76 -4.14
C ALA A 78 -31.72 2.32 -5.54
N SER A 79 -31.93 1.43 -6.52
CA SER A 79 -32.26 1.84 -7.89
C SER A 79 -33.65 2.45 -8.01
N ILE A 80 -34.60 2.14 -7.12
CA ILE A 80 -35.92 2.80 -7.12
C ILE A 80 -35.76 4.29 -6.87
N LYS A 81 -35.05 4.67 -5.81
CA LYS A 81 -34.84 6.08 -5.44
C LYS A 81 -34.14 6.84 -6.55
N LEU A 82 -33.05 6.26 -7.08
CA LEU A 82 -32.24 6.88 -8.10
C LEU A 82 -32.95 6.99 -9.46
N ALA A 83 -33.86 6.06 -9.78
CA ALA A 83 -34.66 6.13 -11.00
C ALA A 83 -35.50 7.42 -11.03
N SER A 84 -36.11 7.80 -9.90
CA SER A 84 -36.87 9.05 -9.79
C SER A 84 -35.99 10.27 -10.07
N GLU A 85 -34.81 10.34 -9.46
CA GLU A 85 -33.86 11.45 -9.63
C GLU A 85 -33.40 11.57 -11.10
N ILE A 86 -33.16 10.44 -11.77
CA ILE A 86 -32.78 10.40 -13.19
C ILE A 86 -33.96 10.81 -14.10
N GLN A 87 -35.19 10.44 -13.76
CA GLN A 87 -36.39 10.86 -14.51
C GLN A 87 -36.58 12.38 -14.44
N GLU A 88 -36.32 13.01 -13.28
CA GLU A 88 -36.37 14.47 -13.13
C GLU A 88 -35.35 15.20 -14.02
N LYS A 89 -34.26 14.52 -14.40
CA LYS A 89 -33.26 15.04 -15.37
C LYS A 89 -33.68 14.84 -16.83
N GLY A 90 -34.86 14.29 -17.10
CA GLY A 90 -35.45 14.16 -18.45
C GLY A 90 -35.14 12.85 -19.17
N TYR A 91 -34.59 11.84 -18.50
CA TYR A 91 -34.27 10.55 -19.11
C TYR A 91 -35.37 9.51 -18.89
N GLU A 92 -35.67 8.72 -19.92
CA GLU A 92 -36.52 7.54 -19.78
C GLU A 92 -35.72 6.39 -19.13
N VAL A 93 -35.99 6.15 -17.84
CA VAL A 93 -35.33 5.10 -17.05
C VAL A 93 -36.34 4.14 -16.41
N TYR A 94 -35.94 2.88 -16.37
CA TYR A 94 -36.61 1.76 -15.71
C TYR A 94 -35.71 1.23 -14.60
N HIS A 95 -36.30 0.77 -13.51
CA HIS A 95 -35.56 0.05 -12.47
C HIS A 95 -35.82 -1.46 -12.59
N LEU A 96 -34.77 -2.26 -12.44
CA LEU A 96 -34.89 -3.72 -12.45
C LEU A 96 -35.35 -4.24 -11.08
N ALA A 97 -36.55 -4.81 -11.04
CA ALA A 97 -37.17 -5.37 -9.83
C ALA A 97 -36.28 -6.48 -9.24
N GLY A 98 -36.00 -6.40 -7.95
CA GLY A 98 -35.12 -7.34 -7.24
C GLY A 98 -33.63 -7.26 -7.62
N GLY A 99 -33.27 -6.39 -8.58
CA GLY A 99 -31.90 -6.06 -8.97
C GLY A 99 -31.07 -7.24 -9.47
N TYR A 100 -29.77 -7.18 -9.22
CA TYR A 100 -28.82 -8.21 -9.65
C TYR A 100 -29.12 -9.59 -9.04
N LEU A 101 -29.59 -9.65 -7.78
CA LEU A 101 -29.91 -10.92 -7.13
C LEU A 101 -31.10 -11.63 -7.78
N ALA A 102 -32.17 -10.91 -8.12
CA ALA A 102 -33.28 -11.52 -8.85
C ALA A 102 -32.83 -12.05 -10.22
N TRP A 103 -31.98 -11.28 -10.92
CA TRP A 103 -31.41 -11.73 -12.20
C TRP A 103 -30.58 -13.01 -12.05
N LEU A 104 -29.76 -13.08 -11.01
CA LEU A 104 -28.98 -14.26 -10.68
C LEU A 104 -29.88 -15.47 -10.42
N MET A 105 -30.95 -15.32 -9.64
CA MET A 105 -31.86 -16.42 -9.33
C MET A 105 -32.52 -16.99 -10.59
N THR A 106 -33.00 -16.14 -11.49
CA THR A 106 -33.62 -16.58 -12.74
C THR A 106 -32.64 -17.32 -13.65
N ASN A 107 -31.39 -16.85 -13.74
CA ASN A 107 -30.37 -17.44 -14.63
C ASN A 107 -29.57 -18.60 -14.00
N THR A 108 -29.73 -18.84 -12.70
CA THR A 108 -29.12 -19.99 -12.02
C THR A 108 -30.13 -21.06 -11.64
N ASP A 109 -31.43 -20.83 -11.87
CA ASP A 109 -32.42 -21.87 -11.69
C ASP A 109 -32.20 -22.99 -12.70
N VAL A 110 -32.05 -24.22 -12.20
CA VAL A 110 -31.67 -25.40 -12.99
C VAL A 110 -32.76 -25.76 -14.03
N THR A 111 -33.95 -25.15 -13.94
CA THR A 111 -35.05 -25.27 -14.88
C THR A 111 -34.91 -24.38 -16.12
N HIS A 112 -34.06 -23.34 -16.07
CA HIS A 112 -33.81 -22.38 -17.15
C HIS A 112 -32.35 -22.48 -17.65
N VAL A 113 -31.92 -23.69 -18.01
CA VAL A 113 -30.61 -23.90 -18.69
C VAL A 113 -30.72 -23.31 -20.09
N SER A 114 -29.95 -22.27 -20.39
CA SER A 114 -29.87 -21.74 -21.76
C SER A 114 -29.13 -22.73 -22.66
N GLU A 115 -29.42 -22.77 -23.97
CA GLU A 115 -28.68 -23.64 -24.92
C GLU A 115 -27.16 -23.39 -24.93
N ASN A 116 -26.70 -22.26 -24.37
CA ASN A 116 -25.30 -21.88 -24.26
C ASN A 116 -24.62 -22.31 -22.94
N ASP A 117 -25.35 -22.86 -21.98
CA ASP A 117 -24.77 -23.27 -20.70
C ASP A 117 -24.05 -24.63 -20.81
N LYS A 118 -22.78 -24.64 -20.39
CA LYS A 118 -21.97 -25.86 -20.39
C LYS A 118 -22.42 -26.84 -19.33
N SER A 119 -22.37 -28.12 -19.69
CA SER A 119 -22.55 -29.23 -18.75
C SER A 119 -21.41 -29.28 -17.72
N CYS A 120 -21.68 -29.89 -16.56
CA CYS A 120 -20.66 -30.09 -15.51
C CYS A 120 -19.40 -30.77 -16.05
N GLN A 121 -19.54 -31.74 -16.96
CA GLN A 121 -18.42 -32.46 -17.55
C GLN A 121 -17.55 -31.56 -18.43
N GLU A 122 -18.15 -30.63 -19.18
CA GLU A 122 -17.42 -29.65 -19.99
C GLU A 122 -16.66 -28.66 -19.11
N ILE A 123 -17.29 -28.17 -18.04
CA ILE A 123 -16.64 -27.29 -17.05
C ILE A 123 -15.40 -27.97 -16.44
N GLU A 124 -15.49 -29.27 -16.12
CA GLU A 124 -14.36 -30.06 -15.62
C GLU A 124 -13.31 -30.35 -16.70
N GLN A 125 -13.72 -30.53 -17.97
CA GLN A 125 -12.78 -30.61 -19.08
C GLN A 125 -11.99 -29.31 -19.26
N ASP A 126 -12.62 -28.14 -19.04
CA ASP A 126 -11.95 -26.85 -19.15
C ASP A 126 -10.85 -26.69 -18.10
N LEU A 127 -11.02 -27.23 -16.89
CA LEU A 127 -9.95 -27.28 -15.87
C LEU A 127 -8.74 -28.10 -16.34
N ARG A 128 -8.99 -29.17 -17.11
CA ARG A 128 -7.95 -30.07 -17.65
C ARG A 128 -7.31 -29.58 -18.94
N LYS A 129 -8.01 -28.76 -19.72
CA LYS A 129 -7.56 -28.26 -21.03
C LYS A 129 -7.19 -26.79 -20.94
N LYS A 130 -8.18 -25.89 -20.96
CA LYS A 130 -7.99 -24.44 -21.06
C LYS A 130 -7.29 -23.84 -19.83
N TYR A 131 -7.70 -24.24 -18.63
CA TYR A 131 -7.15 -23.74 -17.37
C TYR A 131 -6.12 -24.68 -16.73
N ARG A 132 -5.58 -25.63 -17.52
CA ARG A 132 -4.62 -26.63 -17.05
C ARG A 132 -3.39 -25.99 -16.42
N LYS A 133 -2.74 -25.08 -17.14
CA LYS A 133 -1.47 -24.47 -16.73
C LYS A 133 -1.62 -23.55 -15.52
N ASN A 134 -2.70 -22.77 -15.50
CA ASN A 134 -2.86 -21.62 -14.60
C ASN A 134 -3.67 -21.94 -13.34
N ILE A 135 -4.53 -22.96 -13.37
CA ILE A 135 -5.32 -23.41 -12.23
C ILE A 135 -4.90 -24.81 -11.81
N TRP A 136 -5.12 -25.83 -12.66
CA TRP A 136 -4.93 -27.24 -12.28
C TRP A 136 -3.48 -27.57 -11.88
N CYS A 137 -2.50 -27.18 -12.69
CA CYS A 137 -1.09 -27.39 -12.40
C CYS A 137 -0.62 -26.61 -11.17
N LYS A 138 -1.21 -25.44 -10.90
CA LYS A 138 -0.88 -24.61 -9.73
C LYS A 138 -1.46 -25.21 -8.44
N PHE A 139 -2.70 -25.68 -8.50
CA PHE A 139 -3.37 -26.42 -7.42
C PHE A 139 -2.59 -27.69 -7.04
N THR A 140 -2.31 -28.55 -8.02
CA THR A 140 -1.55 -29.79 -7.79
C THR A 140 -0.10 -29.52 -7.36
N LYS A 141 0.52 -28.44 -7.86
CA LYS A 141 1.81 -27.96 -7.36
C LYS A 141 1.73 -27.56 -5.89
N ALA A 142 0.73 -26.78 -5.47
CA ALA A 142 0.56 -26.37 -4.08
C ALA A 142 0.35 -27.57 -3.15
N ILE A 143 -0.47 -28.55 -3.57
CA ILE A 143 -0.67 -29.79 -2.80
C ILE A 143 0.63 -30.52 -2.55
N ARG A 144 1.48 -30.66 -3.59
CA ARG A 144 2.76 -31.36 -3.48
C ARG A 144 3.80 -30.55 -2.72
N ASP A 145 4.00 -29.28 -3.09
CA ASP A 145 5.10 -28.45 -2.55
C ASP A 145 4.91 -28.16 -1.05
N TYR A 146 3.66 -28.12 -0.57
CA TYR A 146 3.34 -27.88 0.84
C TYR A 146 2.75 -29.10 1.57
N ASP A 147 2.72 -30.25 0.91
CA ASP A 147 2.25 -31.52 1.47
C ASP A 147 0.89 -31.35 2.17
N LEU A 148 -0.11 -30.91 1.39
CA LEU A 148 -1.43 -30.52 1.89
C LEU A 148 -2.40 -31.70 2.00
N VAL A 149 -2.22 -32.73 1.17
CA VAL A 149 -3.09 -33.91 1.07
C VAL A 149 -2.21 -35.14 1.08
N GLN A 150 -2.50 -36.05 2.00
CA GLN A 150 -1.78 -37.29 2.27
C GLN A 150 -2.75 -38.48 2.20
N GLU A 151 -2.19 -39.68 2.13
CA GLU A 151 -2.96 -40.92 2.13
C GLU A 151 -3.68 -41.11 3.48
N GLY A 152 -4.96 -41.49 3.43
CA GLY A 152 -5.83 -41.64 4.59
C GLY A 152 -6.47 -40.34 5.09
N ASP A 153 -6.17 -39.18 4.48
CA ASP A 153 -6.81 -37.93 4.87
C ASP A 153 -8.31 -37.95 4.62
N LYS A 154 -9.07 -37.31 5.53
CA LYS A 154 -10.46 -36.95 5.31
C LYS A 154 -10.59 -35.43 5.43
N ILE A 155 -10.86 -34.78 4.30
CA ILE A 155 -10.75 -33.33 4.14
C ILE A 155 -12.13 -32.68 4.05
N ALA A 156 -12.44 -31.79 4.97
CA ALA A 156 -13.59 -30.91 4.90
C ALA A 156 -13.31 -29.73 3.96
N VAL A 157 -13.92 -29.73 2.78
CA VAL A 157 -13.84 -28.64 1.80
C VAL A 157 -14.94 -27.63 2.11
N CYS A 158 -14.57 -26.48 2.68
CA CYS A 158 -15.55 -25.47 3.10
C CYS A 158 -15.97 -24.57 1.92
N ILE A 159 -17.28 -24.45 1.71
CA ILE A 159 -17.90 -23.70 0.62
C ILE A 159 -18.68 -22.52 1.20
N SER A 160 -18.30 -21.32 0.76
CA SER A 160 -18.93 -20.07 1.19
C SER A 160 -20.02 -19.58 0.23
N GLY A 161 -20.18 -20.24 -0.92
CA GLY A 161 -21.04 -19.77 -2.02
C GLY A 161 -20.34 -18.85 -3.02
N GLY A 162 -19.10 -18.45 -2.74
CA GLY A 162 -18.29 -17.61 -3.61
C GLY A 162 -17.48 -18.41 -4.64
N LYS A 163 -17.01 -17.71 -5.67
CA LYS A 163 -16.25 -18.25 -6.82
C LYS A 163 -15.05 -19.12 -6.43
N ASP A 164 -14.31 -18.69 -5.41
CA ASP A 164 -13.04 -19.33 -5.02
C ASP A 164 -13.31 -20.68 -4.35
N SER A 165 -14.27 -20.71 -3.41
CA SER A 165 -14.65 -21.94 -2.70
C SER A 165 -15.33 -22.98 -3.61
N MET A 166 -16.12 -22.54 -4.58
CA MET A 166 -16.76 -23.41 -5.57
C MET A 166 -15.74 -24.01 -6.55
N LEU A 167 -14.77 -23.20 -7.00
CA LEU A 167 -13.65 -23.71 -7.81
C LEU A 167 -12.81 -24.72 -7.02
N MET A 168 -12.48 -24.42 -5.75
CA MET A 168 -11.74 -25.34 -4.89
C MET A 168 -12.44 -26.70 -4.77
N ALA A 169 -13.76 -26.70 -4.60
CA ALA A 169 -14.54 -27.93 -4.55
C ALA A 169 -14.40 -28.75 -5.84
N LYS A 170 -14.48 -28.11 -7.02
CA LYS A 170 -14.24 -28.79 -8.30
C LYS A 170 -12.82 -29.33 -8.44
N LEU A 171 -11.82 -28.60 -7.96
CA LEU A 171 -10.43 -29.06 -7.99
C LEU A 171 -10.22 -30.31 -7.13
N PHE A 172 -10.87 -30.39 -5.95
CA PHE A 172 -10.85 -31.61 -5.14
C PHE A 172 -11.60 -32.78 -5.77
N GLN A 173 -12.75 -32.54 -6.41
CA GLN A 173 -13.44 -33.60 -7.16
C GLN A 173 -12.56 -34.15 -8.29
N GLU A 174 -11.87 -33.26 -9.03
CA GLU A 174 -10.95 -33.70 -10.08
C GLU A 174 -9.72 -34.41 -9.52
N LEU A 175 -9.20 -33.98 -8.36
CA LEU A 175 -8.11 -34.66 -7.66
C LEU A 175 -8.50 -36.09 -7.24
N LYS A 176 -9.68 -36.28 -6.64
CA LYS A 176 -10.18 -37.61 -6.25
C LYS A 176 -10.42 -38.49 -7.47
N ARG A 177 -10.85 -37.94 -8.62
CA ARG A 177 -10.99 -38.70 -9.88
C ARG A 177 -9.68 -39.22 -10.43
N HIS A 178 -8.59 -38.47 -10.29
CA HIS A 178 -7.27 -38.95 -10.67
C HIS A 178 -6.75 -40.05 -9.74
N ASN A 179 -7.31 -40.16 -8.53
CA ASN A 179 -7.16 -41.24 -7.54
C ASN A 179 -5.74 -41.80 -7.41
N LYS A 180 -4.73 -40.91 -7.31
CA LYS A 180 -3.32 -41.32 -7.20
C LYS A 180 -2.97 -41.96 -5.86
N PHE A 181 -3.73 -41.65 -4.82
CA PHE A 181 -3.63 -42.16 -3.46
C PHE A 181 -5.01 -42.02 -2.81
N ASP A 182 -5.27 -42.77 -1.74
CA ASP A 182 -6.59 -42.79 -1.11
C ASP A 182 -6.74 -41.64 -0.10
N PHE A 183 -7.75 -40.80 -0.29
CA PHE A 183 -8.13 -39.72 0.63
C PHE A 183 -9.59 -39.35 0.38
N ASP A 184 -10.35 -38.98 1.40
CA ASP A 184 -11.76 -38.62 1.27
C ASP A 184 -12.00 -37.11 1.39
N VAL A 185 -13.11 -36.67 0.80
CA VAL A 185 -13.54 -35.27 0.82
C VAL A 185 -15.00 -35.14 1.26
N ALA A 186 -15.27 -34.22 2.16
CA ALA A 186 -16.61 -33.82 2.56
C ALA A 186 -16.82 -32.34 2.20
N PHE A 187 -17.83 -32.02 1.41
CA PHE A 187 -18.11 -30.64 1.01
C PHE A 187 -19.08 -30.02 2.00
N LEU A 188 -18.64 -28.99 2.73
CA LEU A 188 -19.41 -28.40 3.82
C LEU A 188 -19.82 -26.97 3.49
N VAL A 189 -21.11 -26.69 3.64
CA VAL A 189 -21.66 -25.33 3.64
C VAL A 189 -22.23 -25.08 5.03
N MET A 190 -21.80 -23.99 5.65
CA MET A 190 -22.39 -23.52 6.90
C MET A 190 -23.33 -22.37 6.58
N ASP A 191 -24.57 -22.49 7.03
CA ASP A 191 -25.58 -21.47 6.98
C ASP A 191 -25.67 -20.75 8.34
N PRO A 192 -25.10 -19.54 8.49
CA PRO A 192 -25.18 -18.72 9.71
C PRO A 192 -26.49 -17.93 9.87
N GLY A 193 -27.49 -18.16 8.99
CA GLY A 193 -28.71 -17.35 8.89
C GLY A 193 -28.81 -16.59 7.56
N TYR A 194 -28.42 -17.23 6.45
CA TYR A 194 -28.54 -16.69 5.10
C TYR A 194 -29.99 -16.39 4.74
N SER A 195 -30.20 -15.38 3.90
CA SER A 195 -31.51 -15.18 3.30
C SER A 195 -31.87 -16.41 2.44
N PRO A 196 -33.16 -16.76 2.31
CA PRO A 196 -33.59 -17.88 1.49
C PRO A 196 -33.07 -17.82 0.05
N GLU A 197 -32.97 -16.62 -0.51
CA GLU A 197 -32.44 -16.37 -1.86
C GLU A 197 -30.94 -16.71 -1.97
N ASN A 198 -30.15 -16.24 -1.00
CA ASN A 198 -28.72 -16.52 -0.97
C ASN A 198 -28.46 -18.02 -0.79
N ARG A 199 -29.19 -18.69 0.12
CA ARG A 199 -29.08 -20.14 0.32
C ARG A 199 -29.39 -20.91 -0.96
N ARG A 200 -30.51 -20.57 -1.62
CA ARG A 200 -30.93 -21.21 -2.87
C ARG A 200 -29.89 -21.04 -3.98
N LEU A 201 -29.23 -19.89 -4.08
CA LEU A 201 -28.16 -19.67 -5.06
C LEU A 201 -26.93 -20.57 -4.82
N ILE A 202 -26.57 -20.83 -3.55
CA ILE A 202 -25.49 -21.77 -3.20
C ILE A 202 -25.89 -23.20 -3.61
N GLU A 203 -27.11 -23.61 -3.28
CA GLU A 203 -27.65 -24.93 -3.60
C GLU A 203 -27.74 -25.16 -5.12
N ASN A 204 -28.24 -24.17 -5.86
CA ASN A 204 -28.36 -24.24 -7.33
C ASN A 204 -26.99 -24.36 -7.99
N ASN A 205 -26.00 -23.57 -7.57
CA ASN A 205 -24.64 -23.69 -8.07
C ASN A 205 -23.99 -25.03 -7.72
N ALA A 206 -24.18 -25.52 -6.49
CA ALA A 206 -23.68 -26.84 -6.08
C ALA A 206 -24.29 -27.96 -6.94
N LYS A 207 -25.60 -27.91 -7.19
CA LYS A 207 -26.30 -28.86 -8.08
C LYS A 207 -25.78 -28.77 -9.52
N ARG A 208 -25.69 -27.57 -10.10
CA ARG A 208 -25.17 -27.34 -11.47
C ARG A 208 -23.74 -27.88 -11.62
N LEU A 209 -22.93 -27.73 -10.59
CA LEU A 209 -21.54 -28.18 -10.55
C LEU A 209 -21.37 -29.64 -10.07
N ASN A 210 -22.47 -30.33 -9.77
CA ASN A 210 -22.51 -31.68 -9.21
C ASN A 210 -21.59 -31.84 -7.98
N ILE A 211 -21.65 -30.89 -7.05
CA ILE A 211 -20.91 -30.88 -5.78
C ILE A 211 -21.86 -31.40 -4.69
N PRO A 212 -21.54 -32.54 -4.03
CA PRO A 212 -22.39 -33.11 -2.99
C PRO A 212 -22.21 -32.37 -1.67
N VAL A 213 -22.86 -31.21 -1.54
CA VAL A 213 -22.76 -30.35 -0.35
C VAL A 213 -23.57 -30.89 0.82
N THR A 214 -22.98 -30.86 2.00
CA THR A 214 -23.66 -31.04 3.29
C THR A 214 -23.85 -29.65 3.90
N ILE A 215 -25.10 -29.23 4.02
CA ILE A 215 -25.48 -27.93 4.60
C ILE A 215 -25.82 -28.15 6.08
N PHE A 216 -25.31 -27.29 6.96
CA PHE A 216 -25.71 -27.25 8.35
C PHE A 216 -25.96 -25.81 8.81
N GLU A 217 -26.89 -25.64 9.74
CA GLU A 217 -27.38 -24.34 10.19
C GLU A 217 -26.72 -23.93 11.52
N SER A 218 -26.66 -22.63 11.75
CA SER A 218 -26.17 -22.01 12.98
C SER A 218 -26.79 -20.62 13.16
N ASP A 219 -27.05 -20.21 14.40
CA ASP A 219 -27.72 -18.93 14.71
C ASP A 219 -26.72 -17.78 14.94
N ILE A 220 -25.60 -17.81 14.20
CA ILE A 220 -24.48 -16.85 14.38
C ILE A 220 -24.96 -15.42 14.09
N PHE A 221 -25.74 -15.20 13.03
CA PHE A 221 -26.17 -13.84 12.68
C PHE A 221 -27.12 -13.23 13.70
N GLU A 222 -28.02 -13.99 14.30
CA GLU A 222 -28.88 -13.49 15.38
C GLU A 222 -28.06 -13.15 16.63
N SER A 223 -27.13 -14.03 16.99
CA SER A 223 -26.27 -13.86 18.17
C SER A 223 -25.36 -12.63 18.09
N VAL A 224 -24.92 -12.26 16.88
CA VAL A 224 -24.00 -11.14 16.64
C VAL A 224 -24.74 -9.83 16.35
N PHE A 225 -26.04 -9.87 16.06
CA PHE A 225 -26.82 -8.68 15.66
C PHE A 225 -26.88 -7.59 16.74
N HIS A 226 -26.80 -7.98 18.02
CA HIS A 226 -26.91 -7.07 19.16
C HIS A 226 -25.57 -6.57 19.70
N ILE A 227 -24.45 -6.84 19.02
CA ILE A 227 -23.10 -6.49 19.50
C ILE A 227 -22.63 -5.22 18.82
N GLU A 228 -22.35 -4.19 19.64
CA GLU A 228 -22.03 -2.84 19.15
C GLU A 228 -20.58 -2.68 18.66
N SER A 229 -19.64 -3.51 19.11
CA SER A 229 -18.21 -3.40 18.73
C SER A 229 -17.69 -4.62 17.97
N SER A 230 -17.14 -4.39 16.77
CA SER A 230 -16.51 -5.41 15.91
C SER A 230 -17.34 -6.67 15.59
N PRO A 231 -18.66 -6.58 15.28
CA PRO A 231 -19.50 -7.73 14.93
C PRO A 231 -18.90 -8.61 13.82
N CYS A 232 -18.19 -8.03 12.84
CA CYS A 232 -17.59 -8.78 11.74
C CYS A 232 -16.45 -9.71 12.21
N TYR A 233 -15.62 -9.28 13.16
CA TYR A 233 -14.53 -10.12 13.69
C TYR A 233 -15.08 -11.31 14.46
N LEU A 234 -16.05 -11.06 15.34
CA LEU A 234 -16.68 -12.11 16.14
C LEU A 234 -17.43 -13.11 15.25
N CYS A 235 -18.19 -12.62 14.27
CA CYS A 235 -18.84 -13.46 13.27
C CYS A 235 -17.81 -14.36 12.57
N ALA A 236 -16.71 -13.81 12.05
CA ALA A 236 -15.67 -14.62 11.41
C ALA A 236 -15.04 -15.67 12.34
N ARG A 237 -14.87 -15.35 13.63
CA ARG A 237 -14.34 -16.27 14.65
C ARG A 237 -15.33 -17.41 14.95
N MET A 238 -16.61 -17.09 15.17
CA MET A 238 -17.66 -18.09 15.42
C MET A 238 -17.85 -19.01 14.22
N ARG A 239 -17.91 -18.45 13.01
CA ARG A 239 -18.01 -19.21 11.75
C ARG A 239 -16.92 -20.28 11.62
N ARG A 240 -15.68 -19.93 11.98
CA ARG A 240 -14.57 -20.90 12.01
C ARG A 240 -14.80 -21.99 13.07
N GLY A 241 -15.20 -21.63 14.29
CA GLY A 241 -15.46 -22.61 15.36
C GLY A 241 -16.51 -23.66 14.96
N HIS A 242 -17.64 -23.22 14.41
CA HIS A 242 -18.71 -24.12 13.96
C HIS A 242 -18.28 -25.04 12.80
N LEU A 243 -17.57 -24.49 11.80
CA LEU A 243 -17.02 -25.28 10.70
C LEU A 243 -16.07 -26.38 11.19
N TYR A 244 -15.21 -26.06 12.16
CA TYR A 244 -14.24 -27.00 12.70
C TYR A 244 -14.91 -28.10 13.51
N SER A 245 -15.89 -27.73 14.33
CA SER A 245 -16.70 -28.69 15.09
C SER A 245 -17.39 -29.68 14.16
N LYS A 246 -18.06 -29.18 13.10
CA LYS A 246 -18.75 -30.04 12.14
C LYS A 246 -17.80 -30.91 11.33
N ALA A 247 -16.64 -30.38 10.94
CA ALA A 247 -15.61 -31.17 10.27
C ALA A 247 -15.12 -32.33 11.16
N LYS A 248 -14.89 -32.07 12.46
CA LYS A 248 -14.49 -33.10 13.42
C LYS A 248 -15.58 -34.17 13.62
N GLU A 249 -16.85 -33.76 13.70
CA GLU A 249 -18.00 -34.69 13.77
C GLU A 249 -18.05 -35.64 12.56
N LEU A 250 -17.72 -35.13 11.38
CA LEU A 250 -17.61 -35.94 10.16
C LEU A 250 -16.35 -36.80 10.08
N GLY A 251 -15.49 -36.75 11.11
CA GLY A 251 -14.22 -37.48 11.15
C GLY A 251 -13.14 -36.90 10.24
N CYS A 252 -13.27 -35.64 9.83
CA CYS A 252 -12.23 -34.97 9.04
C CYS A 252 -11.03 -34.62 9.92
N ASN A 253 -9.82 -34.80 9.40
CA ASN A 253 -8.57 -34.37 10.02
C ASN A 253 -8.02 -33.07 9.38
N LYS A 254 -8.56 -32.65 8.22
CA LYS A 254 -8.16 -31.40 7.55
C LYS A 254 -9.35 -30.57 7.11
N ILE A 255 -9.16 -29.25 7.06
CA ILE A 255 -10.12 -28.26 6.56
C ILE A 255 -9.47 -27.45 5.44
N ALA A 256 -10.07 -27.48 4.26
CA ALA A 256 -9.62 -26.71 3.11
C ALA A 256 -10.40 -25.40 2.98
N LEU A 257 -9.65 -24.28 2.86
CA LEU A 257 -10.19 -22.94 2.62
C LEU A 257 -9.70 -22.38 1.29
N GLY A 258 -10.58 -21.67 0.58
CA GLY A 258 -10.34 -21.16 -0.78
C GLY A 258 -9.47 -19.90 -0.88
N HIS A 259 -8.50 -19.71 0.02
CA HIS A 259 -7.58 -18.57 -0.05
C HIS A 259 -6.59 -18.75 -1.20
N HIS A 260 -6.51 -17.77 -2.09
CA HIS A 260 -5.70 -17.81 -3.31
C HIS A 260 -4.43 -16.95 -3.20
N PHE A 261 -3.55 -16.99 -4.21
CA PHE A 261 -2.25 -16.30 -4.22
C PHE A 261 -2.39 -14.81 -3.86
N ASP A 262 -3.38 -14.13 -4.44
CA ASP A 262 -3.59 -12.70 -4.19
C ASP A 262 -3.94 -12.41 -2.71
N ASP A 263 -4.69 -13.27 -2.02
CA ASP A 263 -5.00 -13.11 -0.58
C ASP A 263 -3.74 -13.18 0.28
N VAL A 264 -2.78 -14.01 -0.14
CA VAL A 264 -1.49 -14.22 0.54
C VAL A 264 -0.65 -12.96 0.44
N ILE A 265 -0.44 -12.43 -0.77
CA ILE A 265 0.37 -11.21 -0.96
C ILE A 265 -0.29 -9.97 -0.36
N GLU A 266 -1.64 -9.89 -0.38
CA GLU A 266 -2.40 -8.86 0.32
C GLU A 266 -2.11 -8.93 1.84
N THR A 267 -2.10 -10.13 2.42
CA THR A 267 -1.84 -10.32 3.86
C THR A 267 -0.40 -9.99 4.25
N ILE A 268 0.58 -10.34 3.40
CA ILE A 268 1.99 -9.99 3.62
C ILE A 268 2.15 -8.48 3.69
N LEU A 269 1.63 -7.76 2.70
CA LEU A 269 1.78 -6.31 2.62
C LEU A 269 0.99 -5.60 3.73
N MET A 270 -0.22 -6.08 4.04
CA MET A 270 -1.01 -5.56 5.15
C MET A 270 -0.31 -5.77 6.50
N GLY A 271 0.33 -6.92 6.72
CA GLY A 271 1.13 -7.18 7.91
C GLY A 271 2.30 -6.21 8.05
N MET A 272 3.01 -5.96 6.96
CA MET A 272 4.14 -5.02 6.93
C MET A 272 3.70 -3.57 7.16
N LEU A 273 2.68 -3.11 6.43
CA LEU A 273 2.28 -1.69 6.40
C LEU A 273 1.42 -1.26 7.58
N TYR A 274 0.51 -2.12 8.05
CA TYR A 274 -0.41 -1.78 9.15
C TYR A 274 -0.16 -2.55 10.44
N GLY A 275 0.54 -3.69 10.36
CA GLY A 275 0.80 -4.56 11.52
C GLY A 275 2.23 -4.48 12.05
N ALA A 276 3.12 -3.69 11.43
CA ALA A 276 4.54 -3.60 11.74
C ALA A 276 5.24 -4.97 11.89
N GLN A 277 4.80 -5.98 11.12
CA GLN A 277 5.29 -7.34 11.22
C GLN A 277 5.37 -8.03 9.85
N VAL A 278 6.42 -8.83 9.66
CA VAL A 278 6.49 -9.72 8.50
C VAL A 278 5.74 -11.00 8.85
N GLN A 279 4.53 -11.14 8.30
CA GLN A 279 3.70 -12.33 8.47
C GLN A 279 3.09 -12.75 7.13
N THR A 280 2.84 -14.04 6.95
CA THR A 280 2.16 -14.58 5.77
C THR A 280 1.01 -15.48 6.18
N MET A 281 0.05 -15.68 5.27
CA MET A 281 -0.92 -16.76 5.45
C MET A 281 -0.20 -18.08 5.17
N MET A 282 0.07 -18.92 6.17
CA MET A 282 0.78 -20.18 5.93
C MET A 282 -0.03 -21.14 5.03
N PRO A 283 0.60 -21.98 4.18
CA PRO A 283 -0.15 -22.91 3.32
C PRO A 283 -0.87 -24.02 4.10
N LYS A 284 -0.31 -24.43 5.25
CA LYS A 284 -0.93 -25.33 6.24
C LYS A 284 -0.62 -24.92 7.68
N LEU A 285 -1.54 -25.20 8.61
CA LEU A 285 -1.45 -24.85 10.04
C LEU A 285 -2.17 -25.89 10.90
N HIS A 286 -1.63 -26.21 12.08
CA HIS A 286 -2.38 -26.94 13.10
C HIS A 286 -3.40 -26.02 13.79
N SER A 287 -4.58 -26.56 14.07
CA SER A 287 -5.59 -25.86 14.85
C SER A 287 -5.16 -25.79 16.33
N THR A 288 -5.18 -24.60 16.91
CA THR A 288 -4.93 -24.41 18.36
C THR A 288 -6.10 -24.90 19.22
N ASN A 289 -7.31 -24.94 18.66
CA ASN A 289 -8.54 -25.17 19.42
C ASN A 289 -9.15 -26.55 19.15
N PHE A 290 -8.69 -27.25 18.12
CA PHE A 290 -9.22 -28.56 17.72
C PHE A 290 -8.05 -29.51 17.48
N GLU A 291 -7.70 -30.27 18.52
CA GLU A 291 -6.63 -31.25 18.47
C GLU A 291 -6.81 -32.22 17.30
N GLY A 292 -5.73 -32.50 16.57
CA GLY A 292 -5.70 -33.37 15.39
C GLY A 292 -6.23 -32.75 14.10
N MET A 293 -6.67 -31.49 14.10
CA MET A 293 -7.20 -30.80 12.91
C MET A 293 -6.15 -29.87 12.27
N GLU A 294 -5.98 -29.97 10.96
CA GLU A 294 -5.19 -29.03 10.17
C GLU A 294 -6.05 -28.12 9.29
N LEU A 295 -5.64 -26.85 9.14
CA LEU A 295 -6.14 -25.95 8.11
C LEU A 295 -5.18 -26.00 6.92
N ILE A 296 -5.71 -26.20 5.72
CA ILE A 296 -4.95 -26.16 4.46
C ILE A 296 -5.51 -25.09 3.50
N ARG A 297 -4.64 -24.51 2.67
CA ARG A 297 -4.97 -23.49 1.67
C ARG A 297 -4.56 -23.96 0.26
N PRO A 298 -5.33 -24.84 -0.40
CA PRO A 298 -4.90 -25.50 -1.64
C PRO A 298 -4.78 -24.58 -2.86
N MET A 299 -5.40 -23.41 -2.81
CA MET A 299 -5.34 -22.42 -3.90
C MET A 299 -4.15 -21.46 -3.79
N TYR A 300 -3.19 -21.74 -2.91
CA TYR A 300 -2.04 -20.89 -2.55
C TYR A 300 -1.25 -20.28 -3.72
N LEU A 301 -1.18 -21.01 -4.84
CA LEU A 301 -0.40 -20.63 -6.03
C LEU A 301 -1.26 -20.21 -7.23
N ILE A 302 -2.57 -20.05 -7.04
CA ILE A 302 -3.55 -19.71 -8.09
C ILE A 302 -3.86 -18.21 -8.00
N ARG A 303 -3.76 -17.50 -9.13
CA ARG A 303 -4.08 -16.07 -9.22
C ARG A 303 -5.58 -15.85 -9.32
N GLU A 304 -6.09 -14.80 -8.67
CA GLU A 304 -7.54 -14.47 -8.67
C GLU A 304 -8.08 -14.23 -10.08
N GLU A 305 -7.28 -13.61 -10.96
CA GLU A 305 -7.64 -13.36 -12.36
C GLU A 305 -8.03 -14.64 -13.11
N HIS A 306 -7.37 -15.78 -12.81
CA HIS A 306 -7.64 -17.04 -13.47
C HIS A 306 -8.92 -17.68 -12.93
N ILE A 307 -9.24 -17.46 -11.65
CA ILE A 307 -10.50 -17.89 -11.04
C ILE A 307 -11.67 -17.15 -11.70
N LYS A 308 -11.53 -15.83 -11.87
CA LYS A 308 -12.51 -14.99 -12.58
C LYS A 308 -12.67 -15.45 -14.02
N ALA A 309 -11.56 -15.65 -14.75
CA ALA A 309 -11.60 -16.13 -16.12
C ALA A 309 -12.27 -17.50 -16.26
N TRP A 310 -12.09 -18.43 -15.32
CA TRP A 310 -12.76 -19.72 -15.32
C TRP A 310 -14.27 -19.59 -15.06
N ARG A 311 -14.66 -18.75 -14.10
CA ARG A 311 -16.07 -18.45 -13.81
C ARG A 311 -16.77 -17.88 -15.04
N ASP A 312 -16.19 -16.81 -15.60
CA ASP A 312 -16.80 -16.05 -16.70
C ASP A 312 -16.92 -16.91 -17.97
N TYR A 313 -15.89 -17.71 -18.28
CA TYR A 313 -15.90 -18.59 -19.45
C TYR A 313 -16.91 -19.75 -19.36
N ASN A 314 -17.32 -20.11 -18.14
CA ASN A 314 -18.31 -21.16 -17.90
C ASN A 314 -19.70 -20.58 -17.57
N ASN A 315 -19.88 -19.26 -17.72
CA ASN A 315 -21.12 -18.56 -17.41
C ASN A 315 -21.65 -18.94 -16.01
N LEU A 316 -20.75 -18.93 -15.03
CA LEU A 316 -21.05 -19.25 -13.64
C LEU A 316 -21.26 -17.95 -12.86
N HIS A 317 -22.26 -17.93 -11.98
CA HIS A 317 -22.53 -16.78 -11.16
C HIS A 317 -22.61 -17.15 -9.68
N PHE A 318 -21.85 -16.44 -8.87
CA PHE A 318 -21.63 -16.76 -7.46
C PHE A 318 -21.95 -15.56 -6.55
N LEU A 319 -22.15 -15.82 -5.27
CA LEU A 319 -22.38 -14.79 -4.27
C LEU A 319 -21.07 -14.07 -3.93
N GLN A 320 -21.10 -12.73 -3.92
CA GLN A 320 -19.99 -11.91 -3.43
C GLN A 320 -19.85 -12.00 -1.90
N CYS A 321 -20.97 -11.88 -1.19
CA CYS A 321 -21.07 -12.10 0.24
C CYS A 321 -22.52 -12.44 0.60
N ALA A 322 -22.72 -13.53 1.34
CA ALA A 322 -24.04 -13.97 1.83
C ALA A 322 -24.39 -13.38 3.22
N CYS A 323 -23.60 -12.43 3.72
CA CYS A 323 -23.70 -11.92 5.08
C CYS A 323 -24.81 -10.88 5.25
N LYS A 324 -25.74 -11.12 6.20
CA LYS A 324 -26.86 -10.24 6.55
C LYS A 324 -26.41 -8.82 6.94
N PHE A 325 -25.23 -8.67 7.57
CA PHE A 325 -24.64 -7.38 7.96
C PHE A 325 -24.23 -6.50 6.77
N THR A 326 -23.96 -7.10 5.60
CA THR A 326 -23.67 -6.36 4.36
C THR A 326 -24.92 -6.07 3.52
N GLU A 327 -26.11 -6.42 4.01
CA GLU A 327 -27.38 -6.21 3.32
C GLU A 327 -28.11 -4.93 3.74
N ASN A 328 -27.85 -4.41 4.95
CA ASN A 328 -28.32 -3.12 5.41
C ASN A 328 -27.18 -2.09 5.32
N SER A 329 -27.24 -1.21 4.31
CA SER A 329 -26.23 -0.20 3.98
C SER A 329 -25.93 0.83 5.09
N THR A 330 -26.57 0.74 6.24
CA THR A 330 -26.42 1.64 7.39
C THR A 330 -25.30 1.26 8.35
N TYR A 331 -24.78 0.02 8.31
CA TYR A 331 -23.73 -0.47 9.22
C TYR A 331 -22.33 -0.48 8.59
N LEU A 332 -22.05 0.46 7.68
CA LEU A 332 -20.77 0.57 6.98
C LEU A 332 -19.63 1.16 7.84
N SER A 333 -19.84 1.37 9.14
CA SER A 333 -18.84 1.95 10.06
C SER A 333 -17.67 1.01 10.39
N ASP A 334 -17.79 -0.30 10.18
CA ASP A 334 -16.71 -1.28 10.39
C ASP A 334 -15.96 -1.64 9.09
N MET A 335 -16.10 -0.82 8.05
CA MET A 335 -15.39 -1.00 6.77
C MET A 335 -13.88 -0.79 6.85
N GLU A 336 -13.27 -0.50 8.00
CA GLU A 336 -11.81 -0.31 8.08
C GLU A 336 -11.00 -1.51 7.56
N ASN A 337 -11.43 -2.74 7.80
CA ASN A 337 -10.67 -3.92 7.36
C ASN A 337 -10.92 -4.28 5.89
N THR A 338 -12.12 -4.02 5.37
CA THR A 338 -12.43 -4.20 3.94
C THR A 338 -11.78 -3.09 3.12
N SER A 339 -11.79 -1.84 3.63
CA SER A 339 -11.12 -0.70 2.99
C SER A 339 -9.61 -0.89 2.96
N LYS A 340 -8.97 -1.31 4.06
CA LYS A 340 -7.52 -1.60 4.09
C LYS A 340 -7.14 -2.71 3.12
N ARG A 341 -7.90 -3.81 3.06
CA ARG A 341 -7.65 -4.88 2.08
C ARG A 341 -7.84 -4.39 0.64
N GLN A 342 -8.86 -3.56 0.39
CA GLN A 342 -9.07 -2.92 -0.92
C GLN A 342 -7.93 -1.96 -1.28
N GLU A 343 -7.47 -1.14 -0.34
CA GLU A 343 -6.36 -0.20 -0.49
C GLU A 343 -5.08 -0.95 -0.86
N ILE A 344 -4.75 -2.02 -0.13
CA ILE A 344 -3.60 -2.90 -0.44
C ILE A 344 -3.73 -3.51 -1.83
N LYS A 345 -4.93 -3.94 -2.23
CA LYS A 345 -5.16 -4.50 -3.56
C LYS A 345 -4.95 -3.46 -4.66
N GLN A 346 -5.38 -2.21 -4.45
CA GLN A 346 -5.13 -1.10 -5.37
C GLN A 346 -3.64 -0.75 -5.42
N LEU A 347 -2.96 -0.73 -4.27
CA LEU A 347 -1.54 -0.48 -4.16
C LEU A 347 -0.73 -1.54 -4.93
N ILE A 348 -1.02 -2.83 -4.73
CA ILE A 348 -0.36 -3.92 -5.47
C ILE A 348 -0.56 -3.75 -6.98
N ARG A 349 -1.76 -3.36 -7.43
CA ARG A 349 -2.01 -3.07 -8.86
C ARG A 349 -1.19 -1.90 -9.37
N GLN A 350 -1.06 -0.83 -8.59
CA GLN A 350 -0.23 0.33 -8.95
C GLN A 350 1.24 -0.07 -9.05
N LEU A 351 1.75 -0.81 -8.07
CA LEU A 351 3.11 -1.33 -8.08
C LEU A 351 3.35 -2.25 -9.29
N ASN A 352 2.36 -3.07 -9.65
CA ASN A 352 2.48 -3.99 -10.79
C ASN A 352 2.57 -3.27 -12.14
N ARG A 353 2.02 -2.05 -12.25
CA ARG A 353 2.19 -1.19 -13.44
C ARG A 353 3.62 -0.69 -13.61
N VAL A 354 4.34 -0.50 -12.49
CA VAL A 354 5.74 -0.06 -12.49
C VAL A 354 6.69 -1.25 -12.62
N ASN A 355 6.40 -2.35 -11.92
CA ASN A 355 7.20 -3.56 -11.91
C ASN A 355 6.30 -4.81 -12.07
N PRO A 356 6.27 -5.45 -13.26
CA PRO A 356 5.46 -6.66 -13.51
C PRO A 356 5.80 -7.87 -12.64
N PHE A 357 6.93 -7.86 -11.93
CA PHE A 357 7.36 -8.95 -11.05
C PHE A 357 6.98 -8.72 -9.59
N VAL A 358 6.38 -7.58 -9.24
CA VAL A 358 6.19 -7.17 -7.83
C VAL A 358 5.39 -8.18 -7.03
N GLU A 359 4.35 -8.78 -7.60
CA GLU A 359 3.49 -9.74 -6.90
C GLU A 359 4.27 -11.01 -6.55
N GLY A 360 5.11 -11.48 -7.48
CA GLY A 360 6.02 -12.59 -7.25
C GLY A 360 7.10 -12.26 -6.22
N ASN A 361 7.63 -11.04 -6.25
CA ASN A 361 8.63 -10.55 -5.30
C ASN A 361 8.06 -10.46 -3.88
N ILE A 362 6.84 -9.94 -3.71
CA ILE A 362 6.15 -9.89 -2.42
C ILE A 362 6.00 -11.31 -1.87
N PHE A 363 5.50 -12.24 -2.68
CA PHE A 363 5.34 -13.64 -2.28
C PHE A 363 6.67 -14.31 -1.92
N LYS A 364 7.72 -14.10 -2.71
CA LYS A 364 9.05 -14.69 -2.46
C LYS A 364 9.80 -14.04 -1.30
N SER A 365 9.45 -12.82 -0.90
CA SER A 365 10.14 -12.12 0.19
C SER A 365 9.99 -12.84 1.54
N VAL A 366 8.89 -13.56 1.76
CA VAL A 366 8.66 -14.35 2.98
C VAL A 366 9.29 -15.75 2.93
N GLU A 367 9.74 -16.21 1.77
CA GLU A 367 10.52 -17.44 1.62
C GLU A 367 12.03 -17.16 1.70
N ASN A 368 12.48 -16.00 1.21
CA ASN A 368 13.88 -15.61 1.12
C ASN A 368 14.33 -14.74 2.32
N VAL A 369 14.06 -15.19 3.55
CA VAL A 369 14.41 -14.45 4.77
C VAL A 369 15.78 -14.91 5.30
N ASN A 370 16.77 -14.02 5.25
CA ASN A 370 18.05 -14.25 5.92
C ASN A 370 17.96 -13.76 7.38
N LEU A 371 17.90 -14.69 8.34
CA LEU A 371 17.83 -14.35 9.77
C LEU A 371 19.03 -13.53 10.26
N SER A 372 20.19 -13.60 9.59
CA SER A 372 21.36 -12.79 9.94
C SER A 372 21.19 -11.31 9.61
N THR A 373 20.24 -10.97 8.74
CA THR A 373 19.88 -9.58 8.38
C THR A 373 18.58 -9.12 9.03
N VAL A 374 18.02 -9.93 9.94
CA VAL A 374 16.82 -9.60 10.72
C VAL A 374 17.23 -9.14 12.11
N ILE A 375 16.86 -7.91 12.48
CA ILE A 375 17.23 -7.31 13.78
C ILE A 375 16.66 -8.13 14.95
N ALA A 376 15.39 -8.51 14.85
CA ALA A 376 14.75 -9.37 15.82
C ALA A 376 13.63 -10.20 15.16
N TYR A 377 13.45 -11.43 15.61
CA TYR A 377 12.36 -12.31 15.17
C TYR A 377 11.76 -13.03 16.37
N LYS A 378 10.54 -13.55 16.23
CA LYS A 378 9.90 -14.38 17.25
C LYS A 378 9.88 -15.83 16.79
N LYS A 379 10.30 -16.75 17.65
CA LYS A 379 10.22 -18.19 17.44
C LYS A 379 9.70 -18.83 18.72
N ASP A 380 8.66 -19.64 18.61
CA ASP A 380 8.05 -20.35 19.75
C ASP A 380 7.67 -19.41 20.93
N GLY A 381 7.17 -18.22 20.61
CA GLY A 381 6.81 -17.19 21.60
C GLY A 381 7.99 -16.36 22.12
N VAL A 382 9.23 -16.83 21.91
CA VAL A 382 10.44 -16.16 22.36
C VAL A 382 10.92 -15.15 21.33
N ARG A 383 11.25 -13.94 21.78
CA ARG A 383 11.88 -12.92 20.92
C ARG A 383 13.39 -13.14 20.92
N HIS A 384 13.94 -13.36 19.73
CA HIS A 384 15.37 -13.42 19.47
C HIS A 384 15.83 -12.10 18.87
N HIS A 385 16.88 -11.52 19.41
CA HIS A 385 17.53 -10.30 18.91
C HIS A 385 18.91 -10.64 18.35
N PHE A 386 19.37 -9.91 17.32
CA PHE A 386 20.66 -10.19 16.69
C PHE A 386 21.85 -10.10 17.67
N LEU A 387 21.68 -9.41 18.81
CA LEU A 387 22.67 -9.28 19.88
C LEU A 387 22.82 -10.56 20.72
N ASP A 388 21.82 -11.44 20.74
CA ASP A 388 21.79 -12.63 21.61
C ASP A 388 22.98 -13.57 21.32
N ASP A 389 23.42 -13.62 20.05
CA ASP A 389 24.54 -14.45 19.58
C ASP A 389 25.73 -13.63 19.02
N TYR A 390 25.75 -12.30 19.21
CA TYR A 390 26.70 -11.41 18.55
C TYR A 390 28.15 -11.67 18.97
N GLU A 391 28.40 -11.83 20.27
CA GLU A 391 29.72 -12.13 20.82
C GLU A 391 30.13 -13.60 20.62
N ILE A 392 29.17 -14.50 20.44
CA ILE A 392 29.45 -15.94 20.26
C ILE A 392 30.09 -16.17 18.88
N LYS A 393 29.72 -15.37 17.87
CA LYS A 393 30.26 -15.49 16.50
C LYS A 393 31.69 -14.95 16.34
N SER A 394 32.19 -14.10 17.24
CA SER A 394 33.54 -13.53 17.17
C SER A 394 34.65 -14.47 17.66
N THR A 395 34.29 -15.58 18.34
CA THR A 395 35.26 -16.50 18.97
C THR A 395 35.58 -17.76 18.16
N GLY A 396 34.98 -17.96 16.99
CA GLY A 396 35.36 -19.06 16.08
C GLY A 396 35.09 -20.47 16.60
N LEU A 397 34.22 -20.65 17.60
CA LEU A 397 33.79 -21.98 18.03
C LEU A 397 32.81 -22.57 17.00
N HIS A 398 33.19 -23.70 16.40
CA HIS A 398 32.33 -24.44 15.47
C HIS A 398 31.02 -24.84 16.17
N GLN A 399 29.90 -24.61 15.48
CA GLN A 399 28.55 -24.93 15.92
C GLN A 399 28.25 -26.45 16.05
N GLN A 400 29.28 -27.32 15.99
CA GLN A 400 29.14 -28.77 16.16
C GLN A 400 29.39 -29.25 17.60
N ASP A 401 29.91 -28.41 18.51
CA ASP A 401 30.26 -28.83 19.88
C ASP A 401 29.23 -28.45 20.96
N LEU A 402 28.05 -27.92 20.58
CA LEU A 402 26.98 -27.55 21.54
C LEU A 402 25.77 -28.49 21.53
N ASN A 403 25.84 -29.63 20.83
CA ASN A 403 24.88 -30.72 21.00
C ASN A 403 25.35 -31.65 22.13
N GLY A 404 25.16 -31.20 23.37
CA GLY A 404 25.27 -32.06 24.55
C GLY A 404 26.14 -31.49 25.65
N LYS A 405 25.60 -30.51 26.39
CA LYS A 405 25.56 -30.47 27.86
C LYS A 405 25.08 -29.08 28.32
N ASP A 406 24.11 -29.13 29.22
CA ASP A 406 23.73 -28.10 30.19
C ASP A 406 23.13 -26.79 29.64
N PHE A 407 21.89 -26.91 29.17
CA PHE A 407 20.93 -25.81 29.03
C PHE A 407 20.03 -25.72 30.29
N GLU A 408 20.62 -25.73 31.49
CA GLU A 408 19.85 -25.64 32.75
C GLU A 408 20.05 -24.34 33.56
N ASP A 409 20.99 -23.45 33.21
CA ASP A 409 21.32 -22.30 34.06
C ASP A 409 21.22 -20.92 33.39
N ARG A 410 20.13 -20.66 32.66
CA ARG A 410 19.67 -19.29 32.40
C ARG A 410 18.27 -19.11 32.94
N LYS A 411 18.17 -18.35 34.04
CA LYS A 411 16.89 -18.07 34.71
C LYS A 411 15.88 -17.47 33.72
N PRO A 412 14.68 -18.07 33.60
CA PRO A 412 13.62 -17.52 32.76
C PRO A 412 13.18 -16.16 33.30
N VAL A 413 12.90 -15.22 32.39
CA VAL A 413 12.07 -14.05 32.72
C VAL A 413 10.63 -14.56 32.80
N PRO A 414 9.93 -14.49 33.94
CA PRO A 414 8.59 -15.04 34.06
C PRO A 414 7.60 -14.27 33.18
N GLU A 415 6.77 -15.00 32.42
CA GLU A 415 5.53 -14.46 31.86
C GLU A 415 4.58 -14.09 33.00
N LYS A 416 3.95 -12.90 32.91
CA LYS A 416 2.70 -12.63 33.60
C LYS A 416 1.57 -13.17 32.74
N ASP A 417 0.82 -14.11 33.32
CA ASP A 417 -0.33 -14.79 32.72
C ASP A 417 -1.34 -13.82 32.09
N ALA A 418 -1.64 -14.07 30.81
CA ALA A 418 -2.73 -13.42 30.09
C ALA A 418 -3.98 -14.31 30.13
N SER A 419 -4.65 -14.42 31.29
CA SER A 419 -6.03 -14.92 31.35
C SER A 419 -6.76 -14.58 32.66
N THR A 420 -7.24 -13.34 32.79
CA THR A 420 -8.53 -13.04 33.45
C THR A 420 -9.07 -11.74 32.86
N GLY A 421 -10.29 -11.79 32.35
CA GLY A 421 -10.97 -10.63 31.77
C GLY A 421 -11.43 -9.60 32.81
N SER A 422 -11.88 -8.47 32.27
CA SER A 422 -12.69 -7.42 32.89
C SER A 422 -12.09 -6.72 34.12
N ASN A 423 -11.31 -5.67 33.87
CA ASN A 423 -11.72 -4.30 34.20
C ASN A 423 -10.88 -3.32 33.37
N LEU A 424 -11.57 -2.45 32.65
CA LEU A 424 -11.00 -1.30 31.96
C LEU A 424 -10.57 -0.30 33.02
N ASP A 425 -9.28 -0.26 33.34
CA ASP A 425 -8.67 0.96 33.85
C ASP A 425 -8.14 1.74 32.63
N GLU A 426 -8.86 2.81 32.30
CA GLU A 426 -8.40 3.91 31.46
C GLU A 426 -7.17 4.55 32.11
N ASN A 427 -5.96 4.02 31.87
CA ASN A 427 -4.68 4.75 31.85
C ASN A 427 -3.48 3.79 31.79
N SER A 428 -3.03 3.47 30.57
CA SER A 428 -1.60 3.20 30.29
C SER A 428 -1.35 3.26 28.79
N GLY A 429 -1.27 4.48 28.27
CA GLY A 429 -0.76 4.71 26.92
C GLY A 429 0.72 4.36 26.86
N ILE A 430 1.11 3.41 26.01
CA ILE A 430 2.50 3.34 25.55
C ILE A 430 2.65 4.48 24.55
N ASN A 431 3.27 5.56 25.02
CA ASN A 431 3.37 6.83 24.33
C ASN A 431 4.50 6.74 23.30
N THR A 432 4.20 6.90 22.01
CA THR A 432 5.22 6.92 20.94
C THR A 432 6.27 8.02 21.14
N GLY A 433 6.00 9.00 22.00
CA GLY A 433 6.94 10.05 22.39
C GLY A 433 8.18 9.53 23.14
N ASP A 434 8.06 8.46 23.93
CA ASP A 434 9.16 8.00 24.79
C ASP A 434 10.34 7.45 23.97
N PHE A 435 10.06 6.78 22.85
CA PHE A 435 11.11 6.19 22.00
C PHE A 435 11.91 7.21 21.17
N VAL A 436 11.30 8.35 20.83
CA VAL A 436 11.98 9.43 20.09
C VAL A 436 12.90 10.21 21.03
N HIS A 437 12.47 10.43 22.28
CA HIS A 437 13.29 11.07 23.30
C HIS A 437 14.53 10.22 23.65
N ASP A 438 14.40 8.89 23.70
CA ASP A 438 15.55 7.99 23.87
C ASP A 438 16.63 8.18 22.77
N LYS A 439 16.22 8.43 21.52
CA LYS A 439 17.15 8.70 20.42
C LYS A 439 17.79 10.09 20.55
N LEU A 440 17.03 11.07 21.02
CA LEU A 440 17.55 12.41 21.32
C LEU A 440 18.61 12.33 22.43
N ASP A 441 18.40 11.55 23.48
CA ASP A 441 19.38 11.41 24.55
C ASP A 441 20.66 10.71 24.07
N LYS A 442 20.52 9.66 23.24
CA LYS A 442 21.68 9.06 22.54
C LYS A 442 22.41 10.05 21.63
N LEU A 443 21.69 10.98 20.99
CA LEU A 443 22.31 12.04 20.18
C LEU A 443 23.17 12.95 21.05
N LYS A 444 22.66 13.35 22.22
CA LYS A 444 23.39 14.19 23.18
C LYS A 444 24.62 13.46 23.73
N GLU A 445 24.50 12.18 24.08
CA GLU A 445 25.62 11.34 24.50
C GLU A 445 26.70 11.27 23.42
N TYR A 446 26.32 10.94 22.18
CA TYR A 446 27.24 10.85 21.05
C TYR A 446 27.94 12.18 20.76
N LEU A 447 27.24 13.31 20.83
CA LEU A 447 27.83 14.64 20.66
C LEU A 447 28.80 14.97 21.80
N SER A 448 28.48 14.58 23.04
CA SER A 448 29.36 14.77 24.20
C SER A 448 30.67 14.00 24.04
N GLU A 449 30.62 12.78 23.52
CA GLU A 449 31.80 11.94 23.25
C GLU A 449 32.74 12.55 22.18
N LEU A 450 32.18 13.29 21.21
CA LEU A 450 32.97 13.98 20.18
C LEU A 450 33.73 15.20 20.75
N GLY A 451 33.25 15.82 21.82
CA GLY A 451 33.92 16.89 22.56
C GLY A 451 33.94 18.27 21.89
N SER A 452 34.30 18.38 20.60
CA SER A 452 34.18 19.61 19.81
C SER A 452 33.80 19.31 18.36
N VAL A 453 32.83 20.07 17.83
CA VAL A 453 32.25 19.79 16.51
C VAL A 453 32.04 21.06 15.68
N ALA A 454 32.33 20.94 14.39
CA ALA A 454 31.96 21.90 13.37
C ALA A 454 30.81 21.29 12.56
N VAL A 455 29.63 21.89 12.64
CA VAL A 455 28.46 21.43 11.87
C VAL A 455 28.54 22.06 10.48
N ALA A 456 28.55 21.21 9.44
CA ALA A 456 28.34 21.65 8.07
C ALA A 456 26.90 22.17 7.93
N PHE A 457 26.72 23.48 8.09
CA PHE A 457 25.42 24.09 8.36
C PHE A 457 24.83 24.73 7.11
N SER A 458 23.68 24.22 6.66
CA SER A 458 23.00 24.61 5.41
C SER A 458 21.63 25.26 5.64
N SER A 459 21.31 25.69 6.86
CA SER A 459 19.99 26.22 7.27
C SER A 459 18.77 25.33 6.93
N GLY A 460 19.00 24.04 6.64
CA GLY A 460 17.95 23.04 6.46
C GLY A 460 17.45 22.49 7.80
N VAL A 461 16.30 21.81 7.80
CA VAL A 461 15.71 21.22 9.02
C VAL A 461 16.72 20.36 9.78
N ASP A 462 17.35 19.42 9.07
CA ASP A 462 18.25 18.43 9.64
C ASP A 462 19.51 19.08 10.23
N SER A 463 20.16 19.98 9.49
CA SER A 463 21.37 20.68 9.96
C SER A 463 21.08 21.70 11.07
N THR A 464 19.90 22.32 11.07
CA THR A 464 19.50 23.28 12.12
C THR A 464 19.25 22.57 13.43
N PHE A 465 18.53 21.45 13.39
CA PHE A 465 18.31 20.60 14.55
C PHE A 465 19.62 20.08 15.13
N LEU A 466 20.49 19.52 14.27
CA LEU A 466 21.79 19.02 14.70
C LEU A 466 22.65 20.12 15.34
N LEU A 467 22.69 21.31 14.72
CA LEU A 467 23.44 22.44 15.24
C LEU A 467 22.91 22.90 16.59
N LYS A 468 21.59 22.98 16.76
CA LYS A 468 20.97 23.36 18.02
C LYS A 468 21.32 22.37 19.12
N VAL A 469 21.12 21.07 18.89
CA VAL A 469 21.42 20.04 19.89
C VAL A 469 22.91 20.01 20.21
N ALA A 470 23.79 20.15 19.21
CA ALA A 470 25.24 20.22 19.43
C ALA A 470 25.63 21.42 20.30
N HIS A 471 25.05 22.60 20.06
CA HIS A 471 25.31 23.77 20.88
C HIS A 471 24.75 23.64 22.30
N ASP A 472 23.54 23.09 22.47
CA ASP A 472 22.96 22.89 23.80
C ASP A 472 23.78 21.88 24.65
N VAL A 473 24.49 20.95 24.01
CA VAL A 473 25.32 19.93 24.67
C VAL A 473 26.76 20.41 24.90
N LEU A 474 27.38 21.05 23.91
CA LEU A 474 28.81 21.37 23.90
C LEU A 474 29.12 22.86 24.13
N GLY A 475 28.11 23.72 24.14
CA GLY A 475 28.26 25.18 24.23
C GLY A 475 29.11 25.73 23.08
N ASP A 476 30.10 26.57 23.43
CA ASP A 476 31.00 27.24 22.48
C ASP A 476 31.90 26.30 21.68
N LYS A 477 31.96 25.01 22.05
CA LYS A 477 32.71 23.98 21.31
C LYS A 477 31.94 23.39 20.12
N ALA A 478 30.68 23.80 19.93
CA ALA A 478 29.92 23.53 18.72
C ALA A 478 29.79 24.81 17.89
N VAL A 479 30.33 24.79 16.68
CA VAL A 479 30.26 25.93 15.76
C VAL A 479 29.55 25.54 14.46
N ALA A 480 29.02 26.54 13.78
CA ALA A 480 28.49 26.40 12.44
C ALA A 480 29.57 26.75 11.40
N VAL A 481 29.71 25.93 10.36
CA VAL A 481 30.46 26.30 9.16
C VAL A 481 29.52 26.26 7.96
N THR A 482 29.27 27.42 7.36
CA THR A 482 28.33 27.57 6.26
C THR A 482 29.08 27.88 4.97
N ALA A 483 28.89 27.04 3.96
CA ALA A 483 29.45 27.27 2.64
C ALA A 483 28.62 28.30 1.87
N LYS A 484 29.27 29.36 1.39
CA LYS A 484 28.74 30.33 0.44
C LYS A 484 29.25 29.96 -0.94
N SER A 485 28.33 29.70 -1.86
CA SER A 485 28.65 29.38 -3.25
C SER A 485 27.50 29.75 -4.18
N CYS A 486 27.80 29.99 -5.46
CA CYS A 486 26.79 30.31 -6.48
C CYS A 486 25.77 29.19 -6.75
N VAL A 487 26.00 27.98 -6.21
CA VAL A 487 25.06 26.85 -6.31
C VAL A 487 24.01 26.86 -5.19
N PHE A 488 24.12 27.74 -4.21
CA PHE A 488 23.19 27.93 -3.11
C PHE A 488 22.54 29.30 -3.19
N PRO A 489 21.22 29.42 -2.96
CA PRO A 489 20.55 30.72 -2.92
C PRO A 489 21.09 31.62 -1.80
N CYS A 490 21.22 32.92 -2.05
CA CYS A 490 21.72 33.90 -1.08
C CYS A 490 20.86 33.93 0.20
N ARG A 491 19.54 33.76 0.07
CA ARG A 491 18.61 33.69 1.20
C ARG A 491 18.97 32.60 2.22
N GLU A 492 19.51 31.46 1.78
CA GLU A 492 19.85 30.36 2.68
C GLU A 492 21.03 30.71 3.60
N LEU A 493 21.96 31.54 3.10
CA LEU A 493 23.05 32.10 3.88
C LEU A 493 22.55 33.14 4.89
N ASP A 494 21.63 34.01 4.49
CA ASP A 494 21.05 35.02 5.39
C ASP A 494 20.23 34.36 6.51
N GLU A 495 19.44 33.34 6.18
CA GLU A 495 18.74 32.50 7.17
C GLU A 495 19.71 31.79 8.11
N ALA A 496 20.83 31.28 7.60
CA ALA A 496 21.86 30.64 8.42
C ALA A 496 22.48 31.63 9.42
N LYS A 497 22.82 32.84 8.96
CA LYS A 497 23.36 33.92 9.82
C LYS A 497 22.37 34.33 10.89
N ALA A 498 21.14 34.62 10.50
CA ALA A 498 20.09 35.01 11.43
C ALA A 498 19.83 33.95 12.51
N PHE A 499 19.89 32.66 12.14
CA PHE A 499 19.80 31.57 13.11
C PHE A 499 20.99 31.55 14.09
N CYS A 500 22.22 31.63 13.59
CA CYS A 500 23.41 31.59 14.44
C CYS A 500 23.48 32.80 15.38
N GLU A 501 23.16 34.01 14.89
CA GLU A 501 23.10 35.23 15.70
C GLU A 501 22.05 35.12 16.82
N ARG A 502 20.87 34.59 16.50
CA ARG A 502 19.78 34.44 17.48
C ARG A 502 20.11 33.43 18.57
N GLU A 503 20.74 32.32 18.21
CA GLU A 503 21.09 31.25 19.16
C GLU A 503 22.43 31.50 19.87
N GLY A 504 23.20 32.53 19.49
CA GLY A 504 24.52 32.81 20.06
C GLY A 504 25.61 31.84 19.61
N ILE A 505 25.47 31.23 18.43
CA ILE A 505 26.36 30.20 17.91
C ILE A 505 27.43 30.84 17.02
N ALA A 506 28.71 30.52 17.27
CA ALA A 506 29.79 30.97 16.41
C ALA A 506 29.64 30.38 15.00
N GLN A 507 29.68 31.24 13.97
CA GLN A 507 29.56 30.84 12.58
C GLN A 507 30.79 31.29 11.77
N TYR A 508 31.31 30.37 10.96
CA TYR A 508 32.36 30.64 9.99
C TYR A 508 31.83 30.47 8.56
N ILE A 509 32.09 31.45 7.71
CA ILE A 509 31.66 31.40 6.30
C ILE A 509 32.82 30.93 5.44
N TYR A 510 32.58 29.83 4.72
CA TYR A 510 33.51 29.32 3.71
C TYR A 510 33.08 29.81 2.33
N GLU A 511 33.89 30.62 1.67
CA GLU A 511 33.64 30.99 0.28
C GLU A 511 34.14 29.87 -0.65
N ALA A 512 33.19 29.10 -1.18
CA ALA A 512 33.46 27.97 -2.04
C ALA A 512 33.25 28.31 -3.52
N ASP A 513 34.31 28.22 -4.30
CA ASP A 513 34.23 28.34 -5.77
C ASP A 513 33.91 26.99 -6.41
N THR A 514 32.62 26.63 -6.38
CA THR A 514 32.15 25.35 -6.91
C THR A 514 32.31 25.25 -8.44
N LEU A 515 32.34 26.36 -9.17
CA LEU A 515 32.50 26.35 -10.63
C LEU A 515 33.92 26.01 -11.06
N SER A 516 34.91 26.29 -10.20
CA SER A 516 36.30 25.89 -10.40
C SER A 516 36.58 24.43 -10.07
N VAL A 517 35.60 23.69 -9.52
CA VAL A 517 35.76 22.25 -9.27
C VAL A 517 35.80 21.48 -10.58
N GLU A 518 36.89 20.74 -10.80
CA GLU A 518 37.10 19.96 -12.02
C GLU A 518 35.91 19.03 -12.31
N GLY A 519 35.38 19.11 -13.54
CA GLY A 519 34.24 18.32 -14.00
C GLY A 519 32.87 18.73 -13.43
N PHE A 520 32.77 19.69 -12.50
CA PHE A 520 31.48 20.12 -11.97
C PHE A 520 30.61 20.82 -13.03
N CYS A 521 31.20 21.75 -13.77
CA CYS A 521 30.49 22.57 -14.78
C CYS A 521 29.92 21.74 -15.94
N GLU A 522 30.45 20.54 -16.20
CA GLU A 522 29.95 19.60 -17.21
C GLU A 522 28.65 18.89 -16.77
N ASN A 523 28.21 19.11 -15.53
CA ASN A 523 27.02 18.52 -14.94
C ASN A 523 26.91 16.98 -15.11
N PRO A 524 27.95 16.22 -14.73
CA PRO A 524 27.93 14.77 -14.83
C PRO A 524 26.97 14.15 -13.80
N LYS A 525 26.65 12.86 -13.96
CA LYS A 525 25.76 12.12 -13.03
C LYS A 525 26.26 12.10 -11.59
N ASN A 526 27.57 12.23 -11.38
CA ASN A 526 28.23 12.28 -10.07
C ASN A 526 28.52 13.73 -9.60
N ARG A 527 27.93 14.78 -10.19
CA ARG A 527 28.19 16.19 -9.80
C ARG A 527 28.08 16.46 -8.31
N CYS A 528 27.13 15.81 -7.62
CA CYS A 528 26.89 16.02 -6.20
C CYS A 528 28.02 15.44 -5.35
N TYR A 529 28.70 14.39 -5.82
CA TYR A 529 29.90 13.88 -5.17
C TYR A 529 31.06 14.87 -5.30
N LEU A 530 31.33 15.37 -6.53
CA LEU A 530 32.42 16.32 -6.80
C LEU A 530 32.28 17.57 -5.93
N CYS A 531 31.09 18.18 -5.96
CA CYS A 531 30.78 19.38 -5.17
C CYS A 531 30.84 19.10 -3.66
N LYS A 532 30.17 18.04 -3.15
CA LYS A 532 30.13 17.76 -1.70
C LYS A 532 31.52 17.43 -1.15
N LYS A 533 32.38 16.76 -1.94
CA LYS A 533 33.76 16.45 -1.54
C LYS A 533 34.60 17.71 -1.35
N GLU A 534 34.54 18.65 -2.29
CA GLU A 534 35.33 19.89 -2.16
C GLU A 534 34.80 20.79 -1.04
N LEU A 535 33.47 20.90 -0.90
CA LEU A 535 32.85 21.66 0.18
C LEU A 535 33.25 21.14 1.57
N LEU A 536 33.20 19.81 1.78
CA LEU A 536 33.53 19.22 3.07
C LEU A 536 35.01 19.37 3.42
N LYS A 537 35.93 19.29 2.44
CA LYS A 537 37.36 19.58 2.65
C LYS A 537 37.58 21.02 3.11
N GLY A 538 36.93 21.99 2.48
CA GLY A 538 37.03 23.40 2.87
C GLY A 538 36.49 23.64 4.28
N ILE A 539 35.36 23.00 4.62
CA ILE A 539 34.79 23.04 5.97
C ILE A 539 35.75 22.44 7.01
N GLU A 540 36.37 21.30 6.70
CA GLU A 540 37.35 20.64 7.56
C GLU A 540 38.59 21.51 7.78
N ALA A 541 39.10 22.17 6.74
CA ALA A 541 40.23 23.10 6.86
C ALA A 541 39.91 24.29 7.80
N ILE A 542 38.69 24.84 7.71
CA ILE A 542 38.24 25.91 8.61
C ILE A 542 38.09 25.38 10.04
N ALA A 543 37.46 24.22 10.23
CA ALA A 543 37.30 23.60 11.54
C ALA A 543 38.65 23.40 12.23
N HIS A 544 39.66 22.87 11.53
CA HIS A 544 41.00 22.69 12.05
C HIS A 544 41.70 24.01 12.41
N THR A 545 41.54 25.05 11.60
CA THR A 545 42.12 26.38 11.87
C THR A 545 41.56 26.98 13.17
N HIS A 546 40.33 26.63 13.53
CA HIS A 546 39.68 27.05 14.78
C HIS A 546 39.82 26.02 15.92
N GLY A 547 40.68 25.02 15.77
CA GLY A 547 40.96 24.03 16.83
C GLY A 547 39.83 23.05 17.10
N ILE A 548 38.94 22.83 16.13
CA ILE A 548 37.79 21.92 16.24
C ILE A 548 38.17 20.56 15.67
N GLN A 549 37.82 19.50 16.41
CA GLN A 549 38.32 18.15 16.16
C GLN A 549 37.53 17.40 15.10
N TYR A 550 36.20 17.53 15.10
CA TYR A 550 35.33 16.76 14.20
C TYR A 550 34.43 17.67 13.38
N VAL A 551 34.24 17.30 12.12
CA VAL A 551 33.18 17.88 11.28
C VAL A 551 32.00 16.90 11.23
N ILE A 552 30.80 17.43 11.42
CA ILE A 552 29.55 16.66 11.42
C ILE A 552 28.55 17.23 10.43
N GLU A 553 27.72 16.37 9.85
CA GLU A 553 26.69 16.77 8.87
C GLU A 553 25.34 16.09 9.12
N GLY A 554 24.28 16.71 8.60
CA GLY A 554 22.89 16.40 8.96
C GLY A 554 22.23 15.23 8.22
N SER A 555 22.99 14.27 7.66
CA SER A 555 22.35 13.09 7.04
C SER A 555 21.68 12.21 8.10
N ASN A 556 20.52 11.64 7.76
CA ASN A 556 19.64 10.89 8.65
C ASN A 556 19.26 9.51 8.07
N MET A 557 18.37 8.77 8.72
CA MET A 557 18.01 7.39 8.33
C MET A 557 17.30 7.27 6.97
N ASP A 558 16.54 8.28 6.55
CA ASP A 558 15.82 8.26 5.28
C ASP A 558 16.76 8.37 4.07
N ASP A 559 18.02 8.74 4.29
CA ASP A 559 19.01 8.93 3.24
C ASP A 559 19.67 7.61 2.77
N LEU A 560 19.37 6.48 3.40
CA LEU A 560 19.97 5.16 3.09
C LEU A 560 19.39 4.48 1.84
N GLY A 561 18.22 4.91 1.36
CA GLY A 561 17.52 4.30 0.21
C GLY A 561 17.59 5.08 -1.11
N ASP A 562 18.23 6.26 -1.11
CA ASP A 562 18.21 7.20 -2.23
C ASP A 562 19.56 7.21 -2.98
N TYR A 563 19.56 7.40 -4.30
CA TYR A 563 20.80 7.53 -5.07
C TYR A 563 21.45 8.87 -4.75
N ARG A 564 22.31 8.89 -3.73
CA ARG A 564 22.98 10.09 -3.23
C ARG A 564 24.49 9.97 -3.36
N PRO A 565 25.05 10.26 -4.55
CA PRO A 565 26.50 10.19 -4.78
C PRO A 565 27.29 11.08 -3.81
N GLY A 566 26.68 12.16 -3.27
CA GLY A 566 27.30 12.98 -2.21
C GLY A 566 27.62 12.24 -0.91
N MET A 567 26.94 11.14 -0.59
CA MET A 567 27.21 10.34 0.62
C MET A 567 28.56 9.63 0.57
N GLN A 568 29.05 9.35 -0.65
CA GLN A 568 30.39 8.79 -0.84
C GLN A 568 31.47 9.74 -0.29
N ALA A 569 31.31 11.05 -0.52
CA ALA A 569 32.26 12.05 -0.03
C ALA A 569 32.31 12.11 1.51
N VAL A 570 31.15 12.01 2.18
CA VAL A 570 31.06 11.96 3.66
C VAL A 570 31.87 10.80 4.21
N LYS A 571 31.70 9.61 3.61
CA LYS A 571 32.41 8.38 4.02
C LYS A 571 33.92 8.46 3.75
N GLU A 572 34.33 8.94 2.56
CA GLU A 572 35.74 9.05 2.18
C GLU A 572 36.52 10.03 3.06
N LEU A 573 35.89 11.15 3.44
CA LEU A 573 36.50 12.19 4.28
C LEU A 573 36.34 11.92 5.78
N GLY A 574 35.70 10.81 6.18
CA GLY A 574 35.52 10.47 7.60
C GLY A 574 34.59 11.42 8.38
N ILE A 575 33.79 12.23 7.68
CA ILE A 575 32.81 13.14 8.27
C ILE A 575 31.73 12.34 8.99
N LYS A 576 31.35 12.75 10.20
CA LYS A 576 30.37 12.03 11.01
C LYS A 576 28.94 12.48 10.67
N SER A 577 27.99 11.56 10.76
CA SER A 577 26.55 11.84 10.57
C SER A 577 25.77 11.47 11.84
N PRO A 578 25.81 12.30 12.90
CA PRO A 578 25.24 11.96 14.20
C PRO A 578 23.77 11.52 14.17
N LEU A 579 22.93 12.23 13.39
CA LEU A 579 21.50 11.91 13.29
C LEU A 579 21.26 10.50 12.73
N ARG A 580 22.08 10.08 11.76
CA ARG A 580 22.05 8.71 11.23
C ARG A 580 22.59 7.68 12.21
N GLU A 581 23.65 8.02 12.94
CA GLU A 581 24.26 7.10 13.94
C GLU A 581 23.25 6.68 15.01
N VAL A 582 22.45 7.64 15.48
CA VAL A 582 21.40 7.41 16.50
C VAL A 582 20.05 7.01 15.91
N LYS A 583 20.00 6.77 14.60
CA LYS A 583 18.82 6.29 13.86
C LYS A 583 17.61 7.22 13.92
N LEU A 584 17.83 8.53 13.87
CA LEU A 584 16.75 9.51 13.70
C LEU A 584 16.28 9.54 12.24
N TYR A 585 14.97 9.47 12.06
CA TYR A 585 14.27 9.68 10.79
C TYR A 585 13.84 11.13 10.64
N LYS A 586 13.59 11.57 9.41
CA LYS A 586 13.27 12.96 9.09
C LYS A 586 12.00 13.45 9.76
N GLN A 587 10.98 12.60 9.91
CA GLN A 587 9.77 12.99 10.63
C GLN A 587 10.06 13.21 12.13
N GLU A 588 10.82 12.33 12.76
CA GLU A 588 11.23 12.47 14.16
C GLU A 588 12.06 13.75 14.37
N ILE A 589 12.95 14.08 13.43
CA ILE A 589 13.71 15.34 13.45
C ILE A 589 12.78 16.55 13.36
N ARG A 590 11.73 16.51 12.52
CA ARG A 590 10.74 17.60 12.43
C ARG A 590 9.95 17.76 13.72
N ASP A 591 9.54 16.65 14.32
CA ASP A 591 8.77 16.64 15.56
C ASP A 591 9.61 17.22 16.71
N LEU A 592 10.85 16.75 16.87
CA LEU A 592 11.80 17.30 17.83
C LEU A 592 12.15 18.78 17.53
N SER A 593 12.32 19.14 16.25
CA SER A 593 12.56 20.54 15.85
C SER A 593 11.40 21.44 16.27
N LYS A 594 10.17 20.95 16.18
CA LYS A 594 8.97 21.67 16.60
C LYS A 594 8.92 21.84 18.12
N GLU A 595 9.31 20.82 18.88
CA GLU A 595 9.45 20.88 20.34
C GLU A 595 10.51 21.89 20.78
N TYR A 596 11.65 21.92 20.08
CA TYR A 596 12.71 22.92 20.24
C TYR A 596 12.34 24.31 19.70
N LYS A 597 11.11 24.48 19.18
CA LYS A 597 10.59 25.74 18.59
C LYS A 597 11.49 26.28 17.47
N LEU A 598 12.15 25.39 16.73
CA LEU A 598 13.01 25.78 15.62
C LEU A 598 12.14 26.24 14.45
N PRO A 599 12.40 27.41 13.86
CA PRO A 599 11.57 27.97 12.77
C PRO A 599 11.65 27.15 11.49
N THR A 600 12.59 26.21 11.40
CA THR A 600 12.78 25.34 10.22
C THR A 600 12.00 24.04 10.30
N TRP A 601 11.23 23.76 11.37
CA TRP A 601 10.58 22.46 11.60
C TRP A 601 9.66 22.02 10.44
N ASP A 602 9.00 22.94 9.75
CA ASP A 602 8.14 22.70 8.58
C ASP A 602 8.79 23.10 7.24
N LYS A 603 10.04 23.58 7.27
CA LYS A 603 10.74 24.05 6.07
C LYS A 603 10.86 22.91 5.04
N PRO A 604 10.49 23.16 3.76
CA PRO A 604 10.70 22.19 2.69
C PRO A 604 12.18 21.89 2.46
N SER A 605 12.49 20.67 1.98
CA SER A 605 13.87 20.36 1.57
C SER A 605 14.19 21.02 0.23
N TYR A 606 15.07 22.01 0.26
CA TYR A 606 15.62 22.64 -0.93
C TYR A 606 16.87 21.88 -1.39
N ALA A 607 16.95 21.63 -2.69
CA ALA A 607 18.16 21.13 -3.32
C ALA A 607 18.98 22.31 -3.84
N CYS A 608 20.28 22.11 -4.13
CA CYS A 608 21.12 23.14 -4.75
C CYS A 608 20.58 23.56 -6.14
N LEU A 609 20.90 24.79 -6.55
CA LEU A 609 20.47 25.36 -7.84
C LEU A 609 20.94 24.52 -9.03
N ALA A 610 22.10 23.87 -8.93
CA ALA A 610 22.62 22.96 -9.95
C ALA A 610 21.69 21.77 -10.23
N SER A 611 20.79 21.39 -9.32
CA SER A 611 19.81 20.32 -9.57
C SER A 611 18.72 20.71 -10.59
N ARG A 612 18.69 21.98 -11.04
CA ARG A 612 17.73 22.47 -12.05
C ARG A 612 18.21 22.22 -13.47
N PHE A 613 19.46 21.81 -13.64
CA PHE A 613 20.08 21.55 -14.92
C PHE A 613 19.90 20.09 -15.31
N VAL A 614 19.46 19.84 -16.55
CA VAL A 614 19.47 18.50 -17.15
C VAL A 614 20.92 18.01 -17.20
N TYR A 615 21.16 16.73 -16.88
CA TYR A 615 22.50 16.15 -16.94
C TYR A 615 23.19 16.40 -18.29
N GLY A 616 24.46 16.80 -18.25
CA GLY A 616 25.23 17.20 -19.44
C GLY A 616 25.05 18.65 -19.89
N GLU A 617 24.02 19.38 -19.39
CA GLU A 617 23.90 20.81 -19.62
C GLU A 617 24.97 21.56 -18.82
N THR A 618 25.76 22.40 -19.51
CA THR A 618 26.82 23.18 -18.87
C THR A 618 26.25 24.15 -17.83
N ILE A 619 26.76 24.05 -16.60
CA ILE A 619 26.45 24.94 -15.49
C ILE A 619 27.36 26.17 -15.58
N THR A 620 26.77 27.36 -15.59
CA THR A 620 27.50 28.64 -15.56
C THR A 620 26.94 29.54 -14.46
N ALA A 621 27.71 30.53 -14.03
CA ALA A 621 27.27 31.50 -13.03
C ALA A 621 26.01 32.24 -13.47
N GLU A 622 25.93 32.63 -14.75
CA GLU A 622 24.79 33.34 -15.32
C GLU A 622 23.53 32.47 -15.26
N LYS A 623 23.61 31.20 -15.66
CA LYS A 623 22.46 30.28 -15.62
C LYS A 623 22.01 29.97 -14.19
N LEU A 624 22.93 29.90 -13.23
CA LEU A 624 22.59 29.71 -11.82
C LEU A 624 21.82 30.94 -11.29
N ASP A 625 22.29 32.14 -11.60
CA ASP A 625 21.63 33.41 -11.26
C ASP A 625 20.24 33.53 -11.91
N MET A 626 20.08 33.09 -13.17
CA MET A 626 18.78 32.99 -13.84
C MET A 626 17.77 32.12 -13.06
N VAL A 627 18.21 30.94 -12.61
CA VAL A 627 17.37 30.01 -11.84
C VAL A 627 17.04 30.58 -10.47
N GLU A 628 18.02 31.17 -9.78
CA GLU A 628 17.82 31.79 -8.46
C GLU A 628 16.78 32.91 -8.52
N LYS A 629 16.93 33.86 -9.46
CA LYS A 629 15.96 34.95 -9.67
C LYS A 629 14.57 34.44 -10.01
N ALA A 630 14.47 33.40 -10.84
CA ALA A 630 13.19 32.83 -11.22
C ALA A 630 12.50 32.10 -10.06
N GLU A 631 13.24 31.35 -9.24
CA GLU A 631 12.67 30.71 -8.04
C GLU A 631 12.32 31.73 -6.95
N GLN A 632 13.12 32.77 -6.78
CA GLN A 632 12.82 33.86 -5.85
C GLN A 632 11.51 34.58 -6.25
N LEU A 633 11.32 34.87 -7.53
CA LEU A 633 10.07 35.46 -8.02
C LEU A 633 8.84 34.60 -7.71
N LEU A 634 8.95 33.28 -7.81
CA LEU A 634 7.86 32.36 -7.43
C LEU A 634 7.64 32.37 -5.92
N MET A 635 8.69 32.42 -5.11
CA MET A 635 8.56 32.52 -3.65
C MET A 635 7.89 33.83 -3.22
N ASP A 636 8.27 34.96 -3.81
CA ASP A 636 7.66 36.27 -3.55
C ASP A 636 6.16 36.27 -3.90
N LYS A 637 5.78 35.44 -4.87
CA LYS A 637 4.39 35.19 -5.25
C LYS A 637 3.69 34.17 -4.36
N GLY A 638 4.36 33.64 -3.33
CA GLY A 638 3.84 32.76 -2.29
C GLY A 638 3.76 31.28 -2.67
N PHE A 639 4.53 30.83 -3.67
CA PHE A 639 4.74 29.40 -3.92
C PHE A 639 5.77 28.86 -2.93
N LEU A 640 5.38 27.86 -2.12
CA LEU A 640 6.25 27.31 -1.06
C LEU A 640 7.13 26.16 -1.56
N GLN A 641 6.67 25.44 -2.58
CA GLN A 641 7.41 24.34 -3.19
C GLN A 641 7.43 24.55 -4.70
N MET A 642 8.60 24.75 -5.27
CA MET A 642 8.76 24.98 -6.70
C MET A 642 10.14 24.57 -7.22
N ARG A 643 10.25 24.38 -8.53
CA ARG A 643 11.53 24.30 -9.26
C ARG A 643 11.43 25.03 -10.59
N VAL A 644 12.48 25.77 -10.97
CA VAL A 644 12.61 26.33 -12.32
C VAL A 644 13.66 25.56 -13.11
N ARG A 645 13.15 24.69 -13.99
CA ARG A 645 13.83 23.81 -14.96
C ARG A 645 14.68 24.56 -15.97
N ILE A 646 15.97 24.28 -16.16
CA ILE A 646 16.69 24.79 -17.34
C ILE A 646 16.93 23.69 -18.39
N HIS A 647 16.47 23.96 -19.61
CA HIS A 647 16.67 23.13 -20.81
C HIS A 647 17.23 24.02 -21.93
N GLY A 648 18.55 24.17 -22.00
CA GLY A 648 19.18 25.18 -22.85
C GLY A 648 18.72 26.59 -22.45
N THR A 649 17.88 27.23 -23.28
CA THR A 649 17.31 28.57 -23.01
C THR A 649 15.86 28.54 -22.52
N LEU A 650 15.29 27.35 -22.29
CA LEU A 650 13.91 27.17 -21.85
C LEU A 650 13.83 27.02 -20.32
N ALA A 651 12.93 27.79 -19.70
CA ALA A 651 12.48 27.60 -18.33
C ALA A 651 11.29 26.64 -18.28
N ARG A 652 11.38 25.60 -17.45
CA ARG A 652 10.28 24.67 -17.15
C ARG A 652 9.90 24.75 -15.68
N ILE A 653 8.79 25.40 -15.38
CA ILE A 653 8.33 25.61 -14.00
C ILE A 653 7.60 24.35 -13.51
N GLU A 654 7.98 23.89 -12.31
CA GLU A 654 7.35 22.78 -11.60
C GLU A 654 6.80 23.31 -10.26
N VAL A 655 5.48 23.25 -10.05
CA VAL A 655 4.82 23.50 -8.74
C VAL A 655 3.91 22.31 -8.37
N PRO A 656 3.54 22.09 -7.09
CA PRO A 656 2.57 21.07 -6.70
C PRO A 656 1.22 21.22 -7.43
N ALA A 657 0.50 20.12 -7.60
CA ALA A 657 -0.83 20.12 -8.24
C ALA A 657 -1.81 21.12 -7.59
N ALA A 658 -1.73 21.30 -6.27
CA ALA A 658 -2.55 22.25 -5.52
C ALA A 658 -2.33 23.72 -5.94
N ASP A 659 -1.18 24.04 -6.52
CA ASP A 659 -0.81 25.40 -6.95
C ASP A 659 -1.09 25.65 -8.45
N PHE A 660 -1.68 24.68 -9.17
CA PHE A 660 -1.90 24.77 -10.62
C PHE A 660 -2.86 25.91 -10.99
N GLU A 661 -3.95 26.07 -10.25
CA GLU A 661 -4.90 27.16 -10.52
C GLU A 661 -4.24 28.52 -10.34
N ARG A 662 -3.45 28.67 -9.28
CA ARG A 662 -2.75 29.91 -8.92
C ARG A 662 -1.71 30.31 -9.96
N ILE A 663 -0.88 29.39 -10.41
CA ILE A 663 0.15 29.69 -11.43
C ILE A 663 -0.47 30.03 -12.80
N MET A 664 -1.67 29.50 -13.07
CA MET A 664 -2.40 29.75 -14.32
C MET A 664 -3.20 31.05 -14.32
N GLN A 665 -3.33 31.74 -13.18
CA GLN A 665 -3.94 33.07 -13.12
C GLN A 665 -3.21 34.04 -14.07
N GLU A 666 -3.98 34.82 -14.83
CA GLU A 666 -3.45 35.65 -15.92
C GLU A 666 -2.38 36.63 -15.46
N GLN A 667 -2.58 37.27 -14.31
CA GLN A 667 -1.62 38.21 -13.72
C GLN A 667 -0.29 37.52 -13.38
N VAL A 668 -0.35 36.36 -12.71
CA VAL A 668 0.82 35.57 -12.31
C VAL A 668 1.58 35.09 -13.55
N ARG A 669 0.87 34.48 -14.50
CA ARG A 669 1.45 33.92 -15.72
C ARG A 669 2.13 35.00 -16.58
N THR A 670 1.47 36.15 -16.78
CA THR A 670 2.00 37.24 -17.61
C THR A 670 3.27 37.82 -17.02
N GLU A 671 3.29 38.03 -15.71
CA GLU A 671 4.47 38.53 -15.01
C GLU A 671 5.62 37.52 -15.02
N LEU A 672 5.35 36.24 -14.75
CA LEU A 672 6.36 35.18 -14.83
C LEU A 672 6.99 35.12 -16.22
N VAL A 673 6.18 35.12 -17.29
CA VAL A 673 6.69 35.09 -18.67
C VAL A 673 7.57 36.31 -18.96
N THR A 674 7.16 37.49 -18.51
CA THR A 674 7.89 38.74 -18.73
C THR A 674 9.22 38.73 -17.99
N LYS A 675 9.20 38.44 -16.68
CA LYS A 675 10.38 38.47 -15.83
C LYS A 675 11.38 37.37 -16.15
N LEU A 676 10.94 36.15 -16.41
CA LEU A 676 11.86 35.08 -16.79
C LEU A 676 12.53 35.37 -18.13
N LYS A 677 11.85 36.05 -19.07
CA LYS A 677 12.50 36.53 -20.30
C LYS A 677 13.53 37.62 -20.03
N GLU A 678 13.23 38.57 -19.14
CA GLU A 678 14.20 39.58 -18.68
C GLU A 678 15.43 38.95 -18.01
N TYR A 679 15.24 37.85 -17.28
CA TYR A 679 16.35 37.11 -16.65
C TYR A 679 17.22 36.35 -17.66
N GLY A 680 16.71 36.07 -18.87
CA GLY A 680 17.50 35.47 -19.95
C GLY A 680 16.90 34.21 -20.59
N PHE A 681 15.72 33.75 -20.16
CA PHE A 681 15.05 32.59 -20.77
C PHE A 681 14.37 32.99 -22.09
N SER A 682 14.51 32.19 -23.14
CA SER A 682 13.80 32.41 -24.41
C SER A 682 12.34 31.95 -24.35
N TYR A 683 12.11 30.85 -23.63
CA TYR A 683 10.80 30.21 -23.50
C TYR A 683 10.50 29.92 -22.05
N VAL A 684 9.24 30.08 -21.66
CA VAL A 684 8.74 29.79 -20.31
C VAL A 684 7.61 28.79 -20.46
N THR A 685 7.73 27.66 -19.78
CA THR A 685 6.82 26.52 -19.87
C THR A 685 6.44 26.03 -18.49
N PHE A 686 5.35 25.28 -18.43
CA PHE A 686 4.82 24.69 -17.20
C PHE A 686 4.80 23.17 -17.32
N ASP A 687 5.33 22.46 -16.33
CA ASP A 687 5.33 21.00 -16.29
C ASP A 687 3.95 20.51 -15.82
N LEU A 688 3.20 19.86 -16.72
CA LEU A 688 1.86 19.35 -16.44
C LEU A 688 1.82 18.23 -15.40
N GLN A 689 2.93 17.54 -15.17
CA GLN A 689 3.04 16.55 -14.10
C GLN A 689 3.40 17.19 -12.75
N GLY A 690 3.66 18.51 -12.71
CA GLY A 690 3.93 19.27 -11.50
C GLY A 690 5.27 18.94 -10.83
N TYR A 691 5.45 19.43 -9.60
CA TYR A 691 6.63 19.19 -8.77
C TYR A 691 6.77 17.71 -8.41
N ARG A 692 7.95 17.13 -8.68
CA ARG A 692 8.32 15.76 -8.29
C ARG A 692 9.79 15.70 -7.85
N THR A 693 10.08 14.93 -6.80
CA THR A 693 11.46 14.66 -6.39
C THR A 693 12.14 13.81 -7.46
N GLY A 694 13.35 14.22 -7.87
CA GLY A 694 14.11 13.47 -8.88
C GLY A 694 13.60 13.56 -10.31
N SER A 695 12.78 14.55 -10.69
CA SER A 695 12.25 14.69 -12.07
C SER A 695 13.33 14.71 -13.17
N MET A 696 14.55 15.18 -12.84
CA MET A 696 15.69 15.17 -13.76
C MET A 696 16.37 13.79 -13.93
N ASN A 697 16.08 12.83 -13.05
CA ASN A 697 16.62 11.47 -13.16
C ASN A 697 15.86 10.64 -14.21
N GLU A 698 14.68 11.07 -14.65
CA GLU A 698 13.89 10.39 -15.69
C GLU A 698 14.63 10.28 -17.04
N THR A 699 15.61 11.17 -17.30
CA THR A 699 16.43 11.16 -18.51
C THR A 699 17.65 10.25 -18.42
N LEU A 700 17.92 9.65 -17.26
CA LEU A 700 19.01 8.70 -17.09
C LEU A 700 18.62 7.33 -17.69
N PRO A 701 19.50 6.67 -18.45
CA PRO A 701 19.26 5.29 -18.90
C PRO A 701 19.01 4.38 -17.69
N ARG A 702 17.96 3.57 -17.79
CA ARG A 702 17.52 2.60 -16.77
C ARG A 702 18.44 1.40 -16.68
#